data_AF-A0AAD1Y7A5-F1
#
_entry.id   AF-A0AAD1Y7A5-F1
#
_cell.length_a   1.000
_cell.length_b   1.000
_cell.length_c   1.000
_cell.angle_alpha   90.00
_cell.angle_beta   90.00
_cell.angle_gamma   90.00
#
_symmetry.space_group_name_H-M   'P 1'
#
loop_
_entity.id
_entity.type
_entity.pdbx_description
1 polymer ?
#
loop_
_entity_poly.entity_id
_entity_poly.type
_entity_poly.pdbx_seq_one_letter_code
_entity_poly.pdbx_strand_id
1 'polypeptide(L)'
;MIDKTKKNFIFKVNLLYGYYLGIGFGKNMTNVPILVINDEEADKKTIPVLMDTYSKKYGYPQANQENIYQMVRAEAMETGWDLTIQRPIALEREGRDESIPLDELINMIYAFKESYGKHTRQDRGFFTMGINSRTRIAEFDSTIDANDIYYKVHGILFYISWSIMSFALIVSGRYMKHLYNFRMLIHASVGFLLAANTLILVLLSLMKFTVKGDDYVAHKPIGITVMVASVVQCFGGISLKKSLTSLNWNSKFTKNAKIGHQVFGLSLVFLSNFQVTTGLYKYQSPVRDLIYIHFGVFILMILVIEISFRLRFKYMKKGFIVHKEIRTYSIEEFRSLIKSGKKLALFNDYILDLKSFVSEHPGGSFVLKESIGKDVGKYFYGVSSMENGVAPYEHSRYAGRIIEKLVIGQLENKYKGEDTLRTSLNESKSLHSDNQSRLVTEVEENSHTYTIKKKTWITSNVSRISFHSIDASVSRIYPGLEMCGKSYSITSLKNHVTRYYTICNCMGSLIYDEYIRSLDAAIESRSYQRKFSTISDFNTKETDTLELVLKNYPMSTKGISPQVFNATYQEQFYLQGPMGAGFDYTEENLQGTNVVFCGGTGILPFMDLFAYLGRRLVASHCSDYSMFADETISSKESQARFIIYAYFQTRQDCIGIEMVEKIEKLYQKYNKGEFFKLNLILTSEGGQKLDNDDIIELLQDYSMVGGGLNKLLVCGPPTMNNLFQKLTGKIIEKVGLDQCAVDIL
;
A
#
# COMPACT_ATOMS: atom_id res chain seq x y z
N MET A 1 66.59 60.30 -31.86
CA MET A 1 67.00 59.26 -30.89
C MET A 1 65.82 58.33 -30.71
N ILE A 2 65.90 57.09 -31.20
CA ILE A 2 64.88 56.06 -30.93
C ILE A 2 65.26 55.46 -29.58
N ASP A 3 64.43 55.70 -28.58
CA ASP A 3 64.59 55.12 -27.26
C ASP A 3 64.45 53.59 -27.36
N LYS A 4 65.58 52.88 -27.38
CA LYS A 4 65.65 51.42 -27.43
C LYS A 4 65.08 50.74 -26.17
N THR A 5 64.62 51.51 -25.17
CA THR A 5 64.06 50.96 -23.93
C THR A 5 62.55 50.74 -23.97
N LYS A 6 61.81 51.32 -24.94
CA LYS A 6 60.36 51.08 -25.07
C LYS A 6 60.08 49.80 -25.85
N LYS A 7 59.75 48.73 -25.13
CA LYS A 7 59.33 47.45 -25.73
C LYS A 7 57.89 47.57 -26.25
N ASN A 8 57.67 47.18 -27.50
CA ASN A 8 56.35 47.09 -28.12
C ASN A 8 55.90 45.64 -28.24
N PHE A 9 54.60 45.41 -28.05
CA PHE A 9 53.91 44.18 -28.39
C PHE A 9 53.43 44.27 -29.84
N ILE A 10 53.73 43.25 -30.65
CA ILE A 10 53.43 43.24 -32.08
C ILE A 10 52.37 42.16 -32.35
N PHE A 11 51.24 42.58 -32.91
CA PHE A 11 50.22 41.70 -33.46
C PHE A 11 50.49 41.51 -34.96
N LYS A 12 50.53 40.25 -35.39
CA LYS A 12 50.47 39.89 -36.82
C LYS A 12 49.12 39.24 -37.08
N VAL A 13 48.32 39.85 -37.94
CA VAL A 13 46.91 39.49 -38.13
C VAL A 13 46.63 39.32 -39.62
N ASN A 14 46.07 38.17 -39.97
CA ASN A 14 45.43 37.97 -41.27
C ASN A 14 43.92 38.19 -41.10
N LEU A 15 43.40 39.29 -41.65
CA LEU A 15 41.98 39.67 -41.55
C LEU A 15 41.30 39.45 -42.91
N LEU A 16 40.21 38.68 -42.96
CA LEU A 16 39.44 38.49 -44.19
C LEU A 16 38.70 39.78 -44.60
N TYR A 17 38.49 39.97 -45.91
CA TYR A 17 37.75 41.14 -46.40
C TYR A 17 36.33 41.19 -45.82
N GLY A 18 35.93 42.38 -45.36
CA GLY A 18 34.64 42.62 -44.71
C GLY A 18 34.50 42.04 -43.31
N TYR A 19 35.56 41.47 -42.73
CA TYR A 19 35.53 40.99 -41.35
C TYR A 19 36.06 42.07 -40.41
N TYR A 20 35.60 42.02 -39.16
CA TYR A 20 36.29 42.65 -38.05
C TYR A 20 36.89 41.60 -37.12
N LEU A 21 37.94 41.99 -36.40
CA LEU A 21 38.59 41.22 -35.35
C LEU A 21 38.74 42.10 -34.11
N GLY A 22 38.11 41.70 -33.01
CA GLY A 22 38.33 42.21 -31.68
C GLY A 22 39.32 41.34 -30.92
N ILE A 23 40.36 41.93 -30.33
CA ILE A 23 41.32 41.25 -29.44
C ILE A 23 41.39 42.05 -28.14
N GLY A 24 41.09 41.44 -27.00
CA GLY A 24 41.09 42.12 -25.71
C GLY A 24 41.97 41.46 -24.65
N PHE A 25 42.39 42.24 -23.66
CA PHE A 25 43.24 41.81 -22.55
C PHE A 25 42.39 41.53 -21.32
N GLY A 26 41.85 40.31 -21.22
CA GLY A 26 41.10 39.85 -20.05
C GLY A 26 40.46 38.48 -20.23
N LYS A 27 39.63 38.08 -19.26
CA LYS A 27 38.96 36.75 -19.26
C LYS A 27 37.58 36.75 -19.94
N ASN A 28 36.95 37.91 -20.07
CA ASN A 28 35.63 38.08 -20.69
C ASN A 28 35.50 39.50 -21.24
N MET A 29 34.42 39.82 -21.95
CA MET A 29 34.20 41.17 -22.53
C MET A 29 33.81 42.25 -21.50
N THR A 30 33.86 42.01 -20.20
CA THR A 30 33.44 42.98 -19.18
C THR A 30 34.66 43.62 -18.53
N ASN A 31 34.74 44.95 -18.62
CA ASN A 31 35.85 45.76 -18.13
C ASN A 31 37.19 45.38 -18.74
N VAL A 32 37.24 45.28 -20.07
CA VAL A 32 38.44 44.85 -20.80
C VAL A 32 38.75 45.82 -21.94
N PRO A 33 40.03 46.24 -22.09
CA PRO A 33 40.48 46.97 -23.28
C PRO A 33 40.54 46.00 -24.47
N ILE A 34 40.01 46.44 -25.62
CA ILE A 34 39.86 45.67 -26.85
C ILE A 34 40.40 46.48 -28.02
N LEU A 35 41.39 45.92 -28.72
CA LEU A 35 41.75 46.31 -30.07
C LEU A 35 40.68 45.81 -31.03
N VAL A 36 39.97 46.71 -31.71
CA VAL A 36 39.07 46.37 -32.81
C VAL A 36 39.74 46.74 -34.12
N ILE A 37 39.88 45.76 -35.00
CA ILE A 37 40.36 45.92 -36.37
C ILE A 37 39.14 45.72 -37.26
N ASN A 38 38.74 46.74 -38.00
CA ASN A 38 37.49 46.74 -38.74
C ASN A 38 37.71 47.07 -40.22
N ASP A 39 37.30 46.16 -41.10
CA ASP A 39 37.25 46.37 -42.54
C ASP A 39 35.81 46.72 -42.95
N GLU A 40 35.45 48.01 -42.94
CA GLU A 40 34.06 48.47 -43.08
C GLU A 40 33.47 48.25 -44.48
N GLU A 41 34.30 48.14 -45.51
CA GLU A 41 33.86 48.10 -46.90
C GLU A 41 34.69 47.11 -47.73
N ALA A 42 34.28 45.83 -47.69
CA ALA A 42 34.92 44.73 -48.43
C ALA A 42 35.20 45.07 -49.90
N ASP A 43 34.32 45.85 -50.53
CA ASP A 43 34.41 46.20 -51.95
C ASP A 43 35.39 47.35 -52.26
N LYS A 44 35.77 48.18 -51.26
CA LYS A 44 36.55 49.41 -51.52
C LYS A 44 38.05 49.26 -51.27
N LYS A 45 38.51 48.10 -50.78
CA LYS A 45 39.93 47.82 -50.44
C LYS A 45 40.58 48.96 -49.65
N THR A 46 39.82 49.60 -48.76
CA THR A 46 40.32 50.63 -47.87
C THR A 46 41.10 49.97 -46.74
N ILE A 47 42.18 50.61 -46.29
CA ILE A 47 43.00 50.07 -45.20
C ILE A 47 42.13 49.91 -43.94
N PRO A 48 42.16 48.76 -43.25
CA PRO A 48 41.32 48.52 -42.08
C PRO A 48 41.53 49.57 -40.98
N VAL A 49 40.44 49.96 -40.31
CA VAL A 49 40.47 50.94 -39.23
C VAL A 49 40.85 50.25 -37.93
N LEU A 50 41.86 50.79 -37.24
CA LEU A 50 42.20 50.39 -35.87
C LEU A 50 41.44 51.25 -34.88
N MET A 51 40.70 50.63 -33.97
CA MET A 51 40.02 51.31 -32.88
C MET A 51 40.52 50.75 -31.55
N ASP A 52 41.07 51.64 -30.72
CA ASP A 52 41.28 51.36 -29.31
C ASP A 52 39.95 51.53 -28.58
N THR A 53 39.43 50.45 -28.01
CA THR A 53 38.10 50.45 -27.40
C THR A 53 38.13 49.83 -26.01
N TYR A 54 37.17 50.19 -25.17
CA TYR A 54 36.99 49.59 -23.85
C TYR A 54 35.58 49.05 -23.70
N SER A 55 35.49 47.76 -23.38
CA SER A 55 34.23 47.10 -23.15
C SER A 55 33.84 47.11 -21.68
N LYS A 56 32.80 47.86 -21.30
CA LYS A 56 32.30 47.90 -19.91
C LYS A 56 31.43 46.68 -19.56
N LYS A 57 30.77 46.10 -20.54
CA LYS A 57 29.78 44.98 -20.43
C LYS A 57 29.73 44.22 -21.76
N TYR A 58 28.85 43.23 -21.90
CA TYR A 58 28.57 42.49 -23.15
C TYR A 58 27.86 43.32 -24.24
N GLY A 59 28.35 44.52 -24.54
CA GLY A 59 27.81 45.42 -25.56
C GLY A 59 28.89 45.87 -26.55
N TYR A 60 28.55 46.83 -27.40
CA TYR A 60 29.51 47.48 -28.27
C TYR A 60 30.60 48.16 -27.43
N PRO A 61 31.89 47.83 -27.65
CA PRO A 61 32.96 48.47 -26.91
C PRO A 61 33.03 49.95 -27.31
N GLN A 62 33.29 50.82 -26.33
CA GLN A 62 33.32 52.27 -26.56
C GLN A 62 34.74 52.69 -26.93
N ALA A 63 34.91 53.48 -27.98
CA ALA A 63 36.21 54.02 -28.35
C ALA A 63 36.85 54.79 -27.18
N ASN A 64 38.15 54.57 -26.97
CA ASN A 64 38.97 55.38 -26.08
C ASN A 64 39.25 56.74 -26.72
N GLN A 65 39.57 57.75 -25.90
CA GLN A 65 39.86 59.10 -26.38
C GLN A 65 41.17 59.17 -27.20
N GLU A 66 42.10 58.25 -26.95
CA GLU A 66 43.41 58.20 -27.59
C GLU A 66 43.73 56.76 -27.98
N ASN A 67 44.05 56.54 -29.25
CA ASN A 67 44.40 55.23 -29.78
C ASN A 67 45.87 54.87 -29.51
N ILE A 68 46.12 53.86 -28.66
CA ILE A 68 47.48 53.38 -28.35
C ILE A 68 48.03 52.37 -29.36
N TYR A 69 47.22 51.95 -30.33
CA TYR A 69 47.61 51.01 -31.36
C TYR A 69 48.06 51.74 -32.62
N GLN A 70 49.20 51.33 -33.16
CA GLN A 70 49.73 51.88 -34.39
C GLN A 70 49.83 50.78 -35.45
N MET A 71 49.29 51.06 -36.64
CA MET A 71 49.50 50.23 -37.81
C MET A 71 50.92 50.43 -38.33
N VAL A 72 51.73 49.37 -38.33
CA VAL A 72 53.12 49.37 -38.82
C VAL A 72 53.17 48.97 -40.30
N ARG A 73 52.35 47.98 -40.68
CA ARG A 73 52.25 47.45 -42.05
C ARG A 73 50.82 47.01 -42.31
N ALA A 74 50.34 47.29 -43.51
CA ALA A 74 49.10 46.74 -44.05
C ALA A 74 49.30 46.42 -45.53
N GLU A 75 49.20 45.14 -45.86
CA GLU A 75 49.30 44.67 -47.24
C GLU A 75 48.03 43.92 -47.61
N ALA A 76 47.46 44.30 -48.76
CA ALA A 76 46.31 43.61 -49.32
C ALA A 76 46.75 42.23 -49.85
N MET A 77 46.00 41.19 -49.50
CA MET A 77 46.12 39.82 -49.99
C MET A 77 44.95 39.47 -50.92
N GLU A 78 44.95 38.28 -51.51
CA GLU A 78 43.83 37.82 -52.36
C GLU A 78 42.50 37.75 -51.58
N THR A 79 42.54 37.33 -50.32
CA THR A 79 41.35 37.07 -49.50
C THR A 79 41.17 38.02 -48.32
N GLY A 80 42.04 39.03 -48.17
CA GLY A 80 42.02 39.90 -46.98
C GLY A 80 43.25 40.79 -46.83
N TRP A 81 43.68 41.02 -45.59
CA TRP A 81 44.78 41.89 -45.19
C TRP A 81 45.81 41.16 -44.33
N ASP A 82 47.10 41.33 -44.64
CA ASP A 82 48.24 41.03 -43.75
C ASP A 82 48.61 42.31 -42.98
N LEU A 83 48.27 42.33 -41.69
CA LEU A 83 48.43 43.50 -40.82
C LEU A 83 49.51 43.25 -39.77
N THR A 84 50.41 44.22 -39.61
CA THR A 84 51.31 44.30 -38.45
C THR A 84 50.93 45.52 -37.62
N ILE A 85 50.48 45.28 -36.39
CA ILE A 85 50.02 46.31 -35.46
C ILE A 85 50.94 46.30 -34.25
N GLN A 86 51.31 47.46 -33.74
CA GLN A 86 52.13 47.57 -32.52
C GLN A 86 51.42 48.35 -31.43
N ARG A 87 51.74 47.99 -30.17
CA ARG A 87 51.28 48.65 -28.95
C ARG A 87 52.42 48.71 -27.94
N PRO A 88 52.59 49.79 -27.16
CA PRO A 88 53.53 49.81 -26.03
C PRO A 88 53.16 48.78 -24.94
N ILE A 89 54.15 48.06 -24.42
CA ILE A 89 53.94 47.10 -23.31
C ILE A 89 53.66 47.84 -21.99
N ALA A 90 54.48 48.85 -21.69
CA ALA A 90 54.30 49.73 -20.55
C ALA A 90 53.57 51.00 -21.00
N LEU A 91 52.47 51.32 -20.31
CA LEU A 91 51.71 52.54 -20.53
C LEU A 91 52.03 53.53 -19.42
N GLU A 92 52.46 54.73 -19.77
CA GLU A 92 52.81 55.81 -18.82
C GLU A 92 51.58 56.57 -18.29
N ARG A 93 50.36 56.09 -18.57
CA ARG A 93 49.11 56.82 -18.31
C ARG A 93 48.20 56.12 -17.30
N GLU A 94 47.56 56.91 -16.44
CA GLU A 94 46.40 56.48 -15.66
C GLU A 94 45.20 56.41 -16.61
N GLY A 95 44.74 55.20 -16.92
CA GLY A 95 43.70 54.98 -17.92
C GLY A 95 43.03 53.62 -17.80
N ARG A 96 42.10 53.34 -18.72
CA ARG A 96 41.37 52.08 -18.80
C ARG A 96 42.15 50.96 -19.52
N ASP A 97 43.31 51.30 -20.07
CA ASP A 97 44.21 50.33 -20.70
C ASP A 97 45.27 49.90 -19.71
N GLU A 98 45.42 48.58 -19.57
CA GLU A 98 46.36 48.00 -18.62
C GLU A 98 47.74 47.86 -19.29
N SER A 99 48.83 48.03 -18.52
CA SER A 99 50.15 47.61 -19.01
C SER A 99 50.18 46.09 -19.15
N ILE A 100 50.89 45.58 -20.16
CA ILE A 100 51.04 44.13 -20.36
C ILE A 100 52.10 43.63 -19.36
N PRO A 101 51.75 42.81 -18.35
CA PRO A 101 52.74 42.30 -17.41
C PRO A 101 53.69 41.34 -18.12
N LEU A 102 54.99 41.53 -17.90
CA LEU A 102 56.02 40.58 -18.35
C LEU A 102 56.19 39.49 -17.29
N ASP A 103 56.53 38.29 -17.74
CA ASP A 103 56.73 37.08 -16.93
C ASP A 103 55.48 36.58 -16.18
N GLU A 104 54.28 37.02 -16.61
CA GLU A 104 52.98 36.56 -16.12
C GLU A 104 52.11 35.95 -17.23
N LEU A 105 51.12 35.15 -16.84
CA LEU A 105 50.08 34.61 -17.73
C LEU A 105 48.94 35.63 -17.88
N ILE A 106 48.75 36.11 -19.10
CA ILE A 106 47.73 37.10 -19.45
C ILE A 106 46.58 36.39 -20.14
N ASN A 107 45.35 36.71 -19.72
CA ASN A 107 44.16 36.23 -20.41
C ASN A 107 43.84 37.16 -21.56
N MET A 108 43.54 36.58 -22.70
CA MET A 108 43.22 37.25 -23.95
C MET A 108 41.85 36.78 -24.39
N ILE A 109 41.01 37.70 -24.86
CA ILE A 109 39.78 37.39 -25.56
C ILE A 109 39.94 37.71 -27.03
N TYR A 110 39.23 37.00 -27.88
CA TYR A 110 39.09 37.36 -29.29
C TYR A 110 37.63 37.20 -29.74
N ALA A 111 37.25 37.97 -30.75
CA ALA A 111 35.98 37.82 -31.44
C ALA A 111 36.12 38.29 -32.88
N PHE A 112 35.52 37.59 -33.84
CA PHE A 112 35.63 37.94 -35.26
C PHE A 112 34.33 37.67 -35.99
N LYS A 113 33.94 38.54 -36.94
CA LYS A 113 32.72 38.33 -37.74
C LYS A 113 32.73 39.22 -38.98
N GLU A 114 31.98 38.84 -40.01
CA GLU A 114 31.73 39.62 -41.24
C GLU A 114 30.95 40.93 -41.01
N SER A 115 30.33 41.11 -39.84
CA SER A 115 29.66 42.37 -39.50
C SER A 115 29.51 42.52 -38.00
N TYR A 116 29.44 43.77 -37.54
CA TYR A 116 29.09 44.09 -36.17
C TYR A 116 27.75 43.47 -35.77
N GLY A 117 27.78 42.58 -34.79
CA GLY A 117 26.59 41.90 -34.32
C GLY A 117 26.87 40.92 -33.20
N LYS A 118 25.85 40.16 -32.81
CA LYS A 118 25.98 39.15 -31.76
C LYS A 118 26.89 38.01 -32.24
N HIS A 119 28.01 37.81 -31.54
CA HIS A 119 28.91 36.69 -31.78
C HIS A 119 28.29 35.37 -31.34
N THR A 120 28.50 34.31 -32.14
CA THR A 120 28.25 32.94 -31.70
C THR A 120 29.43 32.42 -30.87
N ARG A 121 29.38 31.16 -30.42
CA ARG A 121 30.55 30.51 -29.78
C ARG A 121 31.68 30.19 -30.76
N GLN A 122 31.41 30.16 -32.06
CA GLN A 122 32.42 29.87 -33.09
C GLN A 122 33.24 31.13 -33.43
N ASP A 123 32.61 32.29 -33.24
CA ASP A 123 33.11 33.59 -33.66
C ASP A 123 33.81 34.35 -32.52
N ARG A 124 34.08 33.68 -31.41
CA ARG A 124 34.75 34.26 -30.23
C ARG A 124 35.42 33.20 -29.38
N GLY A 125 36.41 33.60 -28.61
CA GLY A 125 37.02 32.73 -27.63
C GLY A 125 37.88 33.51 -26.66
N PHE A 126 38.57 32.77 -25.80
CA PHE A 126 39.61 33.31 -24.95
C PHE A 126 40.78 32.32 -24.92
N PHE A 127 41.98 32.82 -24.67
CA PHE A 127 43.19 32.04 -24.51
C PHE A 127 44.09 32.71 -23.47
N THR A 128 45.11 32.01 -23.01
CA THR A 128 46.11 32.57 -22.10
C THR A 128 47.45 32.63 -22.82
N MET A 129 48.20 33.71 -22.61
CA MET A 129 49.52 33.93 -23.21
C MET A 129 50.51 34.35 -22.12
N GLY A 130 51.69 33.73 -22.11
CA GLY A 130 52.81 34.15 -21.26
C GLY A 130 53.87 34.91 -22.07
N ILE A 131 54.22 36.13 -21.66
CA ILE A 131 55.24 36.95 -22.33
C ILE A 131 56.45 37.04 -21.42
N ASN A 132 57.53 36.33 -21.74
CA ASN A 132 58.74 36.41 -20.93
C ASN A 132 59.51 37.72 -21.18
N SER A 133 60.16 38.28 -20.16
CA SER A 133 61.01 39.49 -20.26
C SER A 133 62.14 39.37 -21.29
N ARG A 134 62.57 38.15 -21.63
CA ARG A 134 63.50 37.76 -22.72
C ARG A 134 62.84 37.61 -24.09
N THR A 135 61.65 38.18 -24.30
CA THR A 135 60.89 38.24 -25.57
C THR A 135 60.53 36.88 -26.18
N ARG A 136 60.44 35.82 -25.38
CA ARG A 136 59.88 34.53 -25.83
C ARG A 136 58.43 34.42 -25.38
N ILE A 137 57.53 34.16 -26.34
CA ILE A 137 56.14 33.81 -26.06
C ILE A 137 56.12 32.31 -25.74
N ALA A 138 55.77 31.94 -24.52
CA ALA A 138 55.57 30.54 -24.16
C ALA A 138 54.25 30.05 -24.76
N GLU A 139 54.25 28.81 -25.24
CA GLU A 139 53.26 28.19 -26.13
C GLU A 139 51.81 28.27 -25.60
N PHE A 140 50.89 28.38 -26.54
CA PHE A 140 49.45 28.51 -26.35
C PHE A 140 48.86 27.20 -25.82
N ASP A 141 48.46 27.16 -24.55
CA ASP A 141 47.46 26.18 -24.13
C ASP A 141 46.09 26.81 -24.40
N SER A 142 45.52 26.53 -25.57
CA SER A 142 44.09 26.72 -25.79
C SER A 142 43.40 25.74 -24.84
N THR A 143 43.25 26.11 -23.57
CA THR A 143 42.70 25.22 -22.56
C THR A 143 41.38 24.70 -23.12
N ILE A 144 41.35 23.41 -23.47
CA ILE A 144 40.09 22.67 -23.60
C ILE A 144 39.37 23.02 -22.33
N ASP A 145 38.30 23.82 -22.46
CA ASP A 145 37.67 24.49 -21.33
C ASP A 145 37.37 23.41 -20.28
N ALA A 146 38.17 23.32 -19.23
CA ALA A 146 38.02 22.27 -18.21
C ALA A 146 36.61 22.34 -17.58
N ASN A 147 35.95 23.49 -17.75
CA ASN A 147 34.55 23.69 -17.43
C ASN A 147 33.60 22.95 -18.40
N ASP A 148 33.91 22.83 -19.70
CA ASP A 148 33.08 22.09 -20.67
C ASP A 148 33.02 20.59 -20.34
N ILE A 149 34.14 19.97 -19.97
CA ILE A 149 34.14 18.57 -19.51
C ILE A 149 33.30 18.43 -18.23
N TYR A 150 33.46 19.35 -17.28
CA TYR A 150 32.67 19.35 -16.05
C TYR A 150 31.17 19.45 -16.32
N TYR A 151 30.73 20.40 -17.16
CA TYR A 151 29.32 20.59 -17.46
C TYR A 151 28.71 19.41 -18.22
N LYS A 152 29.49 18.78 -19.12
CA LYS A 152 29.07 17.54 -19.79
C LYS A 152 28.89 16.40 -18.81
N VAL A 153 29.86 16.15 -17.94
CA VAL A 153 29.79 15.11 -16.91
C VAL A 153 28.64 15.38 -15.94
N HIS A 154 28.49 16.62 -15.48
CA HIS A 154 27.39 17.06 -14.62
C HIS A 154 26.02 16.78 -15.27
N GLY A 155 25.85 17.15 -16.54
CA GLY A 155 24.62 16.90 -17.29
C GLY A 155 24.33 15.40 -17.47
N ILE A 156 25.33 14.61 -17.85
CA ILE A 156 25.20 13.16 -18.03
C ILE A 156 24.81 12.46 -16.72
N LEU A 157 25.48 12.79 -15.61
CA LEU A 157 25.18 12.18 -14.32
C LEU A 157 23.78 12.56 -13.80
N PHE A 158 23.35 13.80 -14.03
CA PHE A 158 21.99 14.21 -13.69
C PHE A 158 20.94 13.53 -14.56
N TYR A 159 21.22 13.35 -15.85
CA TYR A 159 20.37 12.57 -16.75
C TYR A 159 20.25 11.12 -16.27
N ILE A 160 21.35 10.43 -15.98
CA ILE A 160 21.30 9.04 -15.46
C ILE A 160 20.50 8.98 -14.15
N SER A 161 20.72 9.93 -13.24
CA SER A 161 20.06 9.96 -11.92
C SER A 161 18.55 10.21 -12.05
N TRP A 162 18.12 11.23 -12.80
CA TRP A 162 16.70 11.60 -12.83
C TRP A 162 15.88 11.00 -13.96
N SER A 163 16.52 10.31 -14.91
CA SER A 163 15.82 9.57 -15.95
C SER A 163 15.83 8.06 -15.66
N ILE A 164 16.98 7.46 -15.42
CA ILE A 164 17.09 5.99 -15.27
C ILE A 164 16.81 5.57 -13.83
N MET A 165 17.47 6.19 -12.85
CA MET A 165 17.29 5.80 -11.44
C MET A 165 15.92 6.20 -10.90
N SER A 166 15.38 7.36 -11.29
CA SER A 166 14.02 7.75 -10.92
C SER A 166 12.96 6.78 -11.47
N PHE A 167 13.18 6.23 -12.66
CA PHE A 167 12.33 5.20 -13.23
C PHE A 167 12.39 3.92 -12.39
N ALA A 168 13.59 3.48 -12.00
CA ALA A 168 13.76 2.35 -11.09
C ALA A 168 13.05 2.57 -9.73
N LEU A 169 12.98 3.81 -9.23
CA LEU A 169 12.20 4.15 -8.02
C LEU A 169 10.69 3.96 -8.23
N ILE A 170 10.15 4.42 -9.36
CA ILE A 170 8.74 4.23 -9.71
C ILE A 170 8.44 2.74 -9.86
N VAL A 171 9.29 2.00 -10.58
CA VAL A 171 9.10 0.58 -10.85
C VAL A 171 9.15 -0.24 -9.56
N SER A 172 10.16 -0.02 -8.72
CA SER A 172 10.26 -0.68 -7.42
C SER A 172 9.06 -0.33 -6.54
N GLY A 173 8.72 0.94 -6.37
CA GLY A 173 7.62 1.37 -5.51
C GLY A 173 6.24 0.85 -5.93
N ARG A 174 5.99 0.72 -7.24
CA ARG A 174 4.65 0.42 -7.79
C ARG A 174 4.46 -1.04 -8.18
N TYR A 175 5.41 -1.63 -8.90
CA TYR A 175 5.21 -2.91 -9.60
C TYR A 175 5.83 -4.11 -8.88
N MET A 176 6.85 -3.90 -8.02
CA MET A 176 7.55 -4.99 -7.31
C MET A 176 6.90 -5.37 -5.97
N LYS A 177 5.57 -5.26 -5.85
CA LYS A 177 4.86 -5.54 -4.57
C LYS A 177 5.00 -6.98 -4.06
N HIS A 178 5.40 -7.93 -4.90
CA HIS A 178 5.52 -9.37 -4.56
C HIS A 178 6.86 -9.73 -3.93
N LEU A 179 7.86 -8.88 -4.12
CA LEU A 179 9.19 -9.06 -3.56
C LEU A 179 9.41 -7.95 -2.53
N TYR A 180 8.63 -7.92 -1.45
CA TYR A 180 8.60 -6.77 -0.55
C TYR A 180 10.00 -6.35 -0.05
N ASN A 181 10.79 -7.30 0.47
CA ASN A 181 12.13 -7.02 0.97
C ASN A 181 13.05 -6.46 -0.12
N PHE A 182 13.09 -7.13 -1.27
CA PHE A 182 13.92 -6.75 -2.41
C PHE A 182 13.50 -5.38 -2.97
N ARG A 183 12.19 -5.15 -3.08
CA ARG A 183 11.61 -3.86 -3.47
C ARG A 183 12.03 -2.75 -2.52
N MET A 184 11.90 -2.96 -1.20
CA MET A 184 12.24 -1.94 -0.21
C MET A 184 13.72 -1.63 -0.22
N LEU A 185 14.56 -2.64 -0.42
CA LEU A 185 16.00 -2.48 -0.60
C LEU A 185 16.31 -1.62 -1.84
N ILE A 186 15.81 -2.01 -3.03
CA ILE A 186 16.02 -1.25 -4.26
C ILE A 186 15.51 0.18 -4.11
N HIS A 187 14.28 0.36 -3.61
CA HIS A 187 13.68 1.68 -3.48
C HIS A 187 14.49 2.59 -2.54
N ALA A 188 14.93 2.07 -1.40
CA ALA A 188 15.75 2.83 -0.46
C ALA A 188 17.15 3.12 -1.01
N SER A 189 17.84 2.11 -1.57
CA SER A 189 19.20 2.26 -2.10
C SER A 189 19.26 3.21 -3.30
N VAL A 190 18.36 3.04 -4.27
CA VAL A 190 18.30 3.93 -5.45
C VAL A 190 17.90 5.34 -5.03
N GLY A 191 16.97 5.49 -4.08
CA GLY A 191 16.52 6.80 -3.58
C GLY A 191 17.63 7.54 -2.85
N PHE A 192 18.39 6.83 -2.03
CA PHE A 192 19.55 7.37 -1.34
C PHE A 192 20.65 7.78 -2.33
N LEU A 193 21.01 6.91 -3.27
CA LEU A 193 22.03 7.23 -4.28
C LEU A 193 21.63 8.43 -5.14
N LEU A 194 20.36 8.53 -5.52
CA LEU A 194 19.84 9.66 -6.29
C LEU A 194 19.91 10.98 -5.48
N ALA A 195 19.54 10.95 -4.20
CA ALA A 195 19.66 12.12 -3.32
C ALA A 195 21.13 12.51 -3.09
N ALA A 196 22.01 11.53 -2.85
CA ALA A 196 23.45 11.76 -2.66
C ALA A 196 24.11 12.34 -3.92
N ASN A 197 23.85 11.77 -5.10
CA ASN A 197 24.35 12.29 -6.38
C ASN A 197 23.86 13.72 -6.62
N THR A 198 22.57 13.99 -6.37
CA THR A 198 22.01 15.32 -6.53
C THR A 198 22.68 16.32 -5.60
N LEU A 199 22.87 15.97 -4.33
CA LEU A 199 23.55 16.79 -3.34
C LEU A 199 25.00 17.10 -3.76
N ILE A 200 25.79 16.07 -4.08
CA ILE A 200 27.20 16.22 -4.45
C ILE A 200 27.32 17.08 -5.72
N LEU A 201 26.56 16.80 -6.77
CA LEU A 201 26.66 17.51 -8.04
C LEU A 201 26.17 18.97 -7.96
N VAL A 202 25.14 19.26 -7.16
CA VAL A 202 24.73 20.64 -6.92
C VAL A 202 25.79 21.39 -6.10
N LEU A 203 26.35 20.79 -5.05
CA LEU A 203 27.40 21.43 -4.25
C LEU A 203 28.67 21.70 -5.07
N LEU A 204 29.13 20.73 -5.88
CA LEU A 204 30.26 20.92 -6.80
C LEU A 204 29.99 22.06 -7.79
N SER A 205 28.76 22.15 -8.31
CA SER A 205 28.37 23.26 -9.18
C SER A 205 28.39 24.59 -8.43
N LEU A 206 27.87 24.66 -7.21
CA LEU A 206 27.91 25.88 -6.41
C LEU A 206 29.34 26.34 -6.11
N MET A 207 30.27 25.40 -5.88
CA MET A 207 31.69 25.71 -5.69
C MET A 207 32.35 26.26 -6.96
N LYS A 208 31.95 25.77 -8.14
CA LYS A 208 32.47 26.26 -9.43
C LYS A 208 31.83 27.55 -9.92
N PHE A 209 30.58 27.83 -9.51
CA PHE A 209 29.85 29.05 -9.87
C PHE A 209 30.21 30.23 -8.93
N THR A 210 31.49 30.62 -8.88
CA THR A 210 31.94 31.86 -8.22
C THR A 210 31.98 33.06 -9.18
N VAL A 211 31.80 32.85 -10.50
CA VAL A 211 31.85 33.92 -11.50
C VAL A 211 30.46 34.54 -11.71
N LYS A 212 30.27 35.74 -11.16
CA LYS A 212 29.12 36.62 -11.39
C LYS A 212 29.01 36.92 -12.91
N GLY A 213 27.98 36.44 -13.60
CA GLY A 213 27.78 36.88 -14.98
C GLY A 213 26.73 36.16 -15.84
N ASP A 214 26.28 34.97 -15.49
CA ASP A 214 25.33 34.22 -16.33
C ASP A 214 23.92 34.14 -15.71
N ASP A 215 23.05 35.05 -16.16
CA ASP A 215 21.64 35.19 -15.82
C ASP A 215 20.75 34.07 -16.38
N TYR A 216 21.02 32.80 -16.06
CA TYR A 216 20.00 31.76 -16.21
C TYR A 216 19.19 31.66 -14.93
N VAL A 217 18.19 32.55 -14.85
CA VAL A 217 17.37 32.79 -13.67
C VAL A 217 16.70 31.52 -13.12
N ALA A 218 16.35 30.54 -13.97
CA ALA A 218 15.57 29.37 -13.53
C ALA A 218 16.41 28.13 -13.15
N HIS A 219 17.46 27.78 -13.90
CA HIS A 219 18.17 26.50 -13.70
C HIS A 219 18.84 26.40 -12.32
N LYS A 220 19.53 27.44 -11.88
CA LYS A 220 20.21 27.44 -10.57
C LYS A 220 19.24 27.28 -9.39
N PRO A 221 18.18 28.11 -9.23
CA PRO A 221 17.28 27.97 -8.09
C PRO A 221 16.48 26.65 -8.14
N ILE A 222 16.06 26.18 -9.32
CA ILE A 222 15.37 24.89 -9.44
C ILE A 222 16.30 23.75 -9.03
N GLY A 223 17.57 23.75 -9.44
CA GLY A 223 18.56 22.75 -9.03
C GLY A 223 18.76 22.68 -7.52
N ILE A 224 18.88 23.84 -6.84
CA ILE A 224 18.95 23.91 -5.37
C ILE A 224 17.65 23.39 -4.73
N THR A 225 16.50 23.71 -5.31
CA THR A 225 15.19 23.25 -4.83
C THR A 225 15.07 21.73 -4.92
N VAL A 226 15.45 21.15 -6.06
CA VAL A 226 15.49 19.70 -6.29
C VAL A 226 16.44 19.02 -5.30
N MET A 227 17.61 19.61 -5.02
CA MET A 227 18.55 19.12 -4.01
C MET A 227 17.90 19.03 -2.64
N VAL A 228 17.35 20.13 -2.12
CA VAL A 228 16.70 20.14 -0.79
C VAL A 228 15.52 19.17 -0.74
N ALA A 229 14.66 19.19 -1.76
CA ALA A 229 13.50 18.31 -1.85
C ALA A 229 13.89 16.82 -1.89
N SER A 230 14.99 16.47 -2.57
CA SER A 230 15.48 15.07 -2.61
C SER A 230 15.95 14.55 -1.25
N VAL A 231 16.62 15.40 -0.47
CA VAL A 231 17.04 15.08 0.90
C VAL A 231 15.82 14.90 1.81
N VAL A 232 14.87 15.84 1.76
CA VAL A 232 13.60 15.75 2.51
C VAL A 232 12.83 14.49 2.13
N GLN A 233 12.74 14.15 0.84
CA GLN A 233 12.06 12.95 0.37
C GLN A 233 12.73 11.67 0.90
N CYS A 234 14.07 11.62 0.93
CA CYS A 234 14.83 10.49 1.45
C CYS A 234 14.56 10.28 2.95
N PHE A 235 14.70 11.35 3.76
CA PHE A 235 14.40 11.27 5.21
C PHE A 235 12.92 10.98 5.48
N GLY A 236 12.01 11.56 4.69
CA GLY A 236 10.58 11.27 4.74
C GLY A 236 10.27 9.78 4.52
N GLY A 237 10.97 9.13 3.58
CA GLY A 237 10.86 7.69 3.34
C GLY A 237 11.34 6.83 4.52
N ILE A 238 12.47 7.20 5.14
CA ILE A 238 13.01 6.51 6.33
C ILE A 238 12.06 6.65 7.52
N SER A 239 11.60 7.87 7.79
CA SER A 239 10.64 8.16 8.86
C SER A 239 9.33 7.42 8.65
N LEU A 240 8.80 7.40 7.43
CA LEU A 240 7.58 6.65 7.09
C LEU A 240 7.76 5.15 7.33
N LYS A 241 8.90 4.56 6.95
CA LYS A 241 9.19 3.14 7.21
C LYS A 241 9.17 2.86 8.71
N LYS A 242 9.82 3.69 9.52
CA LYS A 242 9.83 3.57 10.99
C LYS A 242 8.41 3.69 11.56
N SER A 243 7.64 4.69 11.14
CA SER A 243 6.25 4.88 11.56
C SER A 243 5.34 3.70 11.21
N LEU A 244 5.49 3.12 10.01
CA LEU A 244 4.73 1.94 9.59
C LEU A 244 5.06 0.70 10.44
N THR A 245 6.24 0.62 11.03
CA THR A 245 6.63 -0.48 11.91
C THR A 245 6.31 -0.24 13.38
N SER A 246 6.23 1.01 13.83
CA SER A 246 6.10 1.38 15.24
C SER A 246 4.70 1.79 15.67
N LEU A 247 3.90 2.39 14.78
CA LEU A 247 2.58 2.92 15.14
C LEU A 247 1.52 1.82 15.03
N ASN A 248 1.18 1.23 16.17
CA ASN A 248 -0.07 0.48 16.32
C ASN A 248 -1.21 1.51 16.36
N TRP A 249 -2.33 1.28 15.64
CA TRP A 249 -3.58 2.06 15.71
C TRP A 249 -3.67 3.44 15.03
N ASN A 250 -2.66 3.92 14.29
CA ASN A 250 -2.76 5.20 13.56
C ASN A 250 -2.61 5.07 12.04
N SER A 251 -3.43 4.22 11.43
CA SER A 251 -3.40 3.98 9.99
C SER A 251 -3.81 5.19 9.15
N LYS A 252 -4.64 6.10 9.69
CA LYS A 252 -5.02 7.31 8.97
C LYS A 252 -3.80 8.21 8.73
N PHE A 253 -2.99 8.45 9.77
CA PHE A 253 -1.76 9.21 9.64
C PHE A 253 -0.77 8.52 8.69
N THR A 254 -0.51 7.21 8.88
CA THR A 254 0.46 6.49 8.04
C THR A 254 0.01 6.39 6.58
N LYS A 255 -1.30 6.23 6.32
CA LYS A 255 -1.89 6.27 4.98
C LYS A 255 -1.69 7.64 4.32
N ASN A 256 -1.99 8.72 5.04
CA ASN A 256 -1.81 10.08 4.53
C ASN A 256 -0.34 10.41 4.28
N ALA A 257 0.56 10.05 5.21
CA ALA A 257 2.00 10.22 5.05
C ALA A 257 2.54 9.43 3.85
N LYS A 258 2.04 8.22 3.62
CA LYS A 258 2.36 7.42 2.44
C LYS A 258 1.90 8.07 1.14
N ILE A 259 0.67 8.59 1.10
CA ILE A 259 0.16 9.32 -0.07
C ILE A 259 1.00 10.58 -0.30
N GLY A 260 1.31 11.34 0.75
CA GLY A 260 2.15 12.53 0.69
C GLY A 260 3.55 12.22 0.13
N HIS A 261 4.22 11.19 0.65
CA HIS A 261 5.52 10.73 0.15
C HIS A 261 5.46 10.30 -1.33
N GLN A 262 4.38 9.63 -1.75
CA GLN A 262 4.20 9.22 -3.15
C GLN A 262 4.00 10.42 -4.08
N VAL A 263 3.11 11.36 -3.71
CA VAL A 263 2.83 12.55 -4.51
C VAL A 263 4.06 13.46 -4.57
N PHE A 264 4.71 13.72 -3.44
CA PHE A 264 5.91 14.54 -3.37
C PHE A 264 7.06 13.92 -4.20
N GLY A 265 7.27 12.61 -4.10
CA GLY A 265 8.24 11.90 -4.92
C GLY A 265 7.97 12.01 -6.41
N LEU A 266 6.72 11.84 -6.84
CA LEU A 266 6.35 11.96 -8.26
C LEU A 266 6.54 13.39 -8.77
N SER A 267 6.11 14.40 -8.01
CA SER A 267 6.33 15.81 -8.35
C SER A 267 7.81 16.14 -8.48
N LEU A 268 8.64 15.57 -7.60
CA LEU A 268 10.09 15.75 -7.65
C LEU A 268 10.71 15.13 -8.91
N VAL A 269 10.23 13.97 -9.38
CA VAL A 269 10.67 13.38 -10.66
C VAL A 269 10.35 14.32 -11.83
N PHE A 270 9.14 14.88 -11.89
CA PHE A 270 8.78 15.85 -12.94
C PHE A 270 9.63 17.12 -12.88
N LEU A 271 9.78 17.73 -11.69
CA LEU A 271 10.58 18.93 -11.51
C LEU A 271 12.05 18.72 -11.88
N SER A 272 12.61 17.54 -11.55
CA SER A 272 14.00 17.23 -11.85
C SER A 272 14.24 16.95 -13.33
N ASN A 273 13.28 16.31 -14.02
CA ASN A 273 13.37 16.16 -15.47
C ASN A 273 13.25 17.52 -16.18
N PHE A 274 12.39 18.42 -15.69
CA PHE A 274 12.35 19.81 -16.16
C PHE A 274 13.69 20.53 -15.92
N GLN A 275 14.31 20.34 -14.75
CA GLN A 275 15.64 20.86 -14.44
C GLN A 275 16.71 20.35 -15.41
N VAL A 276 16.75 19.05 -15.71
CA VAL A 276 17.66 18.47 -16.70
C VAL A 276 17.45 19.11 -18.07
N THR A 277 16.19 19.33 -18.46
CA THR A 277 15.84 19.99 -19.74
C THR A 277 16.41 21.40 -19.85
N THR A 278 16.23 22.21 -18.82
CA THR A 278 16.76 23.58 -18.80
C THR A 278 18.29 23.61 -18.87
N GLY A 279 18.95 22.60 -18.26
CA GLY A 279 20.39 22.41 -18.37
C GLY A 279 20.82 22.06 -19.80
N LEU A 280 20.18 21.07 -20.43
CA LEU A 280 20.50 20.66 -21.80
C LEU A 280 20.28 21.78 -22.82
N TYR A 281 19.22 22.57 -22.67
CA TYR A 281 18.95 23.74 -23.52
C TYR A 281 20.10 24.76 -23.49
N LYS A 282 20.83 24.87 -22.37
CA LYS A 282 21.97 25.79 -22.24
C LYS A 282 23.22 25.29 -22.97
N TYR A 283 23.49 23.99 -22.98
CA TYR A 283 24.81 23.47 -23.32
C TYR A 283 24.94 22.90 -24.75
N GLN A 284 23.87 22.58 -25.48
CA GLN A 284 23.98 21.98 -26.83
C GLN A 284 22.86 22.39 -27.82
N SER A 285 23.24 22.96 -28.97
CA SER A 285 22.31 23.29 -30.08
C SER A 285 21.80 22.08 -30.90
N PRO A 286 22.56 20.99 -31.14
CA PRO A 286 22.05 19.88 -31.96
C PRO A 286 21.28 18.80 -31.18
N VAL A 287 21.33 18.81 -29.84
CA VAL A 287 20.72 17.74 -28.99
C VAL A 287 19.34 18.14 -28.46
N ARG A 288 18.83 19.32 -28.84
CA ARG A 288 17.54 19.84 -28.38
C ARG A 288 16.38 18.88 -28.67
N ASP A 289 16.37 18.27 -29.84
CA ASP A 289 15.27 17.39 -30.27
C ASP A 289 15.30 16.03 -29.55
N LEU A 290 16.49 15.58 -29.13
CA LEU A 290 16.66 14.35 -28.34
C LEU A 290 16.01 14.46 -26.95
N ILE A 291 15.81 15.66 -26.42
CA ILE A 291 15.13 15.89 -25.15
C ILE A 291 13.65 15.50 -25.26
N TYR A 292 12.95 15.98 -26.28
CA TYR A 292 11.53 15.67 -26.47
C TYR A 292 11.32 14.18 -26.73
N ILE A 293 12.23 13.57 -27.50
CA ILE A 293 12.24 12.12 -27.71
C ILE A 293 12.42 11.40 -26.37
N HIS A 294 13.36 11.83 -25.52
CA HIS A 294 13.58 11.23 -24.21
C HIS A 294 12.33 11.29 -23.31
N PHE A 295 11.70 12.45 -23.17
CA PHE A 295 10.46 12.56 -22.38
C PHE A 295 9.35 11.68 -22.94
N GLY A 296 9.20 11.66 -24.27
CA GLY A 296 8.25 10.79 -24.95
C GLY A 296 8.48 9.33 -24.60
N VAL A 297 9.74 8.86 -24.68
CA VAL A 297 10.13 7.49 -24.34
C VAL A 297 9.90 7.20 -22.85
N PHE A 298 10.27 8.11 -21.95
CA PHE A 298 10.08 7.94 -20.51
C PHE A 298 8.59 7.79 -20.14
N ILE A 299 7.74 8.68 -20.65
CA ILE A 299 6.29 8.64 -20.43
C ILE A 299 5.69 7.38 -21.06
N LEU A 300 6.08 7.05 -22.29
CA LEU A 300 5.62 5.85 -22.99
C LEU A 300 5.98 4.58 -22.20
N MET A 301 7.20 4.50 -21.67
CA MET A 301 7.65 3.36 -20.88
C MET A 301 6.84 3.21 -19.58
N ILE A 302 6.55 4.30 -18.87
CA ILE A 302 5.66 4.27 -17.70
C ILE A 302 4.26 3.79 -18.08
N LEU A 303 3.71 4.31 -19.19
CA LEU A 303 2.38 3.96 -19.69
C LEU A 303 2.29 2.49 -20.09
N VAL A 304 3.29 1.98 -20.82
CA VAL A 304 3.37 0.56 -21.23
C VAL A 304 3.39 -0.32 -19.99
N ILE A 305 4.26 -0.04 -19.00
CA ILE A 305 4.30 -0.87 -17.79
C ILE A 305 3.00 -0.77 -16.99
N GLU A 306 2.39 0.41 -16.88
CA GLU A 306 1.11 0.57 -16.17
C GLU A 306 -0.01 -0.23 -16.85
N ILE A 307 -0.09 -0.18 -18.19
CA ILE A 307 -1.05 -0.96 -18.97
C ILE A 307 -0.77 -2.45 -18.79
N SER A 308 0.47 -2.90 -18.98
CA SER A 308 0.86 -4.30 -18.78
C SER A 308 0.54 -4.79 -17.37
N PHE A 309 0.79 -3.96 -16.35
CA PHE A 309 0.43 -4.26 -14.98
C PHE A 309 -1.08 -4.39 -14.82
N ARG A 310 -1.88 -3.42 -15.28
CA ARG A 310 -3.35 -3.49 -15.17
C ARG A 310 -3.94 -4.68 -15.92
N LEU A 311 -3.46 -4.96 -17.13
CA LEU A 311 -3.90 -6.11 -17.92
C LEU A 311 -3.55 -7.41 -17.20
N ARG A 312 -2.31 -7.55 -16.71
CA ARG A 312 -1.90 -8.72 -15.92
C ARG A 312 -2.85 -8.91 -14.73
N PHE A 313 -3.15 -7.87 -13.97
CA PHE A 313 -4.05 -7.95 -12.81
C PHE A 313 -5.50 -8.26 -13.19
N LYS A 314 -5.99 -7.73 -14.31
CA LYS A 314 -7.34 -8.02 -14.82
C LYS A 314 -7.48 -9.50 -15.23
N TYR A 315 -6.45 -10.05 -15.86
CA TYR A 315 -6.43 -11.43 -16.37
C TYR A 315 -5.89 -12.47 -15.39
N MET A 316 -5.42 -12.07 -14.20
CA MET A 316 -5.13 -13.07 -13.16
C MET A 316 -6.44 -13.77 -12.80
N LYS A 317 -6.46 -15.08 -13.10
CA LYS A 317 -7.56 -16.02 -12.86
C LYS A 317 -8.14 -15.89 -11.45
N LYS A 318 -9.45 -16.15 -11.31
CA LYS A 318 -10.16 -16.05 -10.04
C LYS A 318 -10.12 -17.43 -9.37
N GLY A 319 -9.60 -17.48 -8.15
CA GLY A 319 -9.60 -18.68 -7.33
C GLY A 319 -8.53 -18.57 -6.25
N PHE A 320 -8.81 -19.14 -5.09
CA PHE A 320 -7.80 -19.52 -4.11
C PHE A 320 -7.53 -21.00 -4.33
N ILE A 321 -6.34 -21.35 -4.83
CA ILE A 321 -5.99 -22.74 -5.15
C ILE A 321 -4.68 -23.09 -4.46
N VAL A 322 -4.74 -24.11 -3.60
CA VAL A 322 -3.57 -24.65 -2.93
C VAL A 322 -3.07 -25.85 -3.74
N HIS A 323 -2.00 -25.65 -4.52
CA HIS A 323 -1.46 -26.68 -5.42
C HIS A 323 -0.52 -27.69 -4.76
N LYS A 324 -0.35 -27.65 -3.43
CA LYS A 324 0.58 -28.51 -2.70
C LYS A 324 -0.17 -29.45 -1.77
N GLU A 325 0.36 -30.65 -1.57
CA GLU A 325 -0.08 -31.51 -0.49
C GLU A 325 0.10 -30.75 0.83
N ILE A 326 -1.00 -30.60 1.56
CA ILE A 326 -1.04 -29.88 2.83
C ILE A 326 -1.29 -30.88 3.96
N ARG A 327 -0.58 -30.68 5.06
CA ARG A 327 -0.79 -31.46 6.28
C ARG A 327 -2.10 -31.06 6.94
N THR A 328 -2.86 -32.04 7.39
CA THR A 328 -4.04 -31.83 8.23
C THR A 328 -3.63 -31.70 9.69
N TYR A 329 -4.24 -30.76 10.42
CA TYR A 329 -3.97 -30.47 11.83
C TYR A 329 -5.27 -30.55 12.63
N SER A 330 -5.23 -31.15 13.82
CA SER A 330 -6.33 -30.98 14.78
C SER A 330 -6.34 -29.56 15.35
N ILE A 331 -7.45 -29.13 15.92
CA ILE A 331 -7.55 -27.80 16.54
C ILE A 331 -6.63 -27.68 17.77
N GLU A 332 -6.48 -28.78 18.52
CA GLU A 332 -5.57 -28.87 19.66
C GLU A 332 -4.11 -28.76 19.23
N GLU A 333 -3.72 -29.41 18.13
CA GLU A 333 -2.38 -29.26 17.56
C GLU A 333 -2.13 -27.81 17.12
N PHE A 334 -3.08 -27.19 16.42
CA PHE A 334 -2.98 -25.79 16.02
C PHE A 334 -2.77 -24.85 17.23
N ARG A 335 -3.57 -25.02 18.30
CA ARG A 335 -3.43 -24.23 19.54
C ARG A 335 -2.11 -24.48 20.25
N SER A 336 -1.66 -25.74 20.31
CA SER A 336 -0.36 -26.11 20.88
C SER A 336 0.79 -25.38 20.16
N LEU A 337 0.73 -25.29 18.83
CA LEU A 337 1.72 -24.56 18.03
C LEU A 337 1.71 -23.06 18.36
N ILE A 338 0.53 -22.44 18.50
CA ILE A 338 0.42 -21.04 18.93
C ILE A 338 1.02 -20.82 20.32
N LYS A 339 0.69 -21.69 21.29
CA LYS A 339 1.25 -21.66 22.64
C LYS A 339 2.77 -21.82 22.65
N SER A 340 3.33 -22.59 21.73
CA SER A 340 4.80 -22.70 21.53
C SER A 340 5.45 -21.45 20.89
N GLY A 341 4.68 -20.40 20.62
CA GLY A 341 5.14 -19.14 20.03
C GLY A 341 5.13 -19.10 18.49
N LYS A 342 4.50 -20.07 17.82
CA LYS A 342 4.31 -20.00 16.36
C LYS A 342 3.27 -18.92 16.04
N LYS A 343 3.51 -18.17 14.97
CA LYS A 343 2.62 -17.11 14.52
C LYS A 343 1.72 -17.66 13.42
N LEU A 344 0.67 -18.39 13.80
CA LEU A 344 -0.26 -18.99 12.85
C LEU A 344 -1.61 -18.26 12.86
N ALA A 345 -2.33 -18.29 11.76
CA ALA A 345 -3.71 -17.80 11.65
C ALA A 345 -4.55 -18.75 10.79
N LEU A 346 -5.87 -18.64 10.87
CA LEU A 346 -6.81 -19.43 10.07
C LEU A 346 -7.38 -18.62 8.91
N PHE A 347 -7.60 -19.25 7.77
CA PHE A 347 -8.29 -18.67 6.62
C PHE A 347 -9.02 -19.77 5.86
N ASN A 348 -10.35 -19.80 5.88
CA ASN A 348 -11.15 -20.86 5.24
C ASN A 348 -10.65 -22.27 5.60
N ASP A 349 -10.44 -22.54 6.89
CA ASP A 349 -9.82 -23.76 7.45
C ASP A 349 -8.34 -23.98 7.12
N TYR A 350 -7.72 -23.17 6.27
CA TYR A 350 -6.28 -23.23 6.02
C TYR A 350 -5.50 -22.57 7.15
N ILE A 351 -4.38 -23.18 7.52
CA ILE A 351 -3.44 -22.65 8.51
C ILE A 351 -2.35 -21.87 7.79
N LEU A 352 -2.21 -20.59 8.12
CA LEU A 352 -1.25 -19.67 7.54
C LEU A 352 -0.06 -19.47 8.48
N ASP A 353 1.18 -19.60 7.98
CA ASP A 353 2.37 -19.17 8.70
C ASP A 353 2.64 -17.67 8.47
N LEU A 354 2.47 -16.87 9.51
CA LEU A 354 2.64 -15.42 9.48
C LEU A 354 4.04 -14.96 9.90
N LYS A 355 4.96 -15.88 10.26
CA LYS A 355 6.25 -15.53 10.89
C LYS A 355 7.07 -14.53 10.07
N SER A 356 7.35 -14.83 8.80
CA SER A 356 8.07 -13.94 7.89
C SER A 356 7.16 -12.83 7.35
N PHE A 357 5.88 -13.16 7.16
CA PHE A 357 4.93 -12.28 6.51
C PHE A 357 4.67 -10.99 7.29
N VAL A 358 4.55 -11.07 8.61
CA VAL A 358 4.32 -9.91 9.50
C VAL A 358 5.44 -8.87 9.35
N SER A 359 6.70 -9.31 9.26
CA SER A 359 7.84 -8.40 9.06
C SER A 359 7.89 -7.78 7.65
N GLU A 360 7.38 -8.50 6.65
CA GLU A 360 7.34 -8.06 5.27
C GLU A 360 6.13 -7.15 4.97
N HIS A 361 5.14 -7.07 5.85
CA HIS A 361 3.91 -6.34 5.60
C HIS A 361 3.61 -5.33 6.70
N PRO A 362 4.47 -4.31 6.92
CA PRO A 362 4.36 -3.40 8.06
C PRO A 362 3.01 -2.66 8.09
N GLY A 363 2.48 -2.26 6.92
CA GLY A 363 1.19 -1.58 6.82
C GLY A 363 -0.04 -2.40 7.21
N GLY A 364 0.10 -3.72 7.35
CA GLY A 364 -0.93 -4.62 7.90
C GLY A 364 -0.44 -5.43 9.10
N SER A 365 0.76 -5.13 9.61
CA SER A 365 1.42 -5.94 10.64
C SER A 365 0.63 -5.98 11.93
N PHE A 366 -0.04 -4.87 12.28
CA PHE A 366 -0.97 -4.80 13.39
C PHE A 366 -2.09 -5.84 13.24
N VAL A 367 -2.85 -5.79 12.14
CA VAL A 367 -3.95 -6.74 11.88
C VAL A 367 -3.45 -8.19 11.90
N LEU A 368 -2.30 -8.46 11.29
CA LEU A 368 -1.73 -9.80 11.25
C LEU A 368 -1.30 -10.31 12.63
N LYS A 369 -0.72 -9.45 13.48
CA LYS A 369 -0.35 -9.81 14.86
C LYS A 369 -1.58 -10.10 15.72
N GLU A 370 -2.60 -9.27 15.61
CA GLU A 370 -3.87 -9.42 16.32
C GLU A 370 -4.68 -10.63 15.84
N SER A 371 -4.39 -11.13 14.64
CA SER A 371 -5.05 -12.31 14.08
C SER A 371 -4.32 -13.62 14.38
N ILE A 372 -3.23 -13.60 15.16
CA ILE A 372 -2.55 -14.83 15.55
C ILE A 372 -3.53 -15.70 16.36
N GLY A 373 -3.67 -16.96 15.98
CA GLY A 373 -4.61 -17.93 16.56
C GLY A 373 -6.06 -17.75 16.11
N LYS A 374 -6.36 -16.77 15.24
CA LYS A 374 -7.73 -16.39 14.85
C LYS A 374 -7.95 -16.52 13.35
N ASP A 375 -9.22 -16.50 12.94
CA ASP A 375 -9.61 -16.45 11.54
C ASP A 375 -9.42 -15.04 10.94
N VAL A 376 -8.60 -14.93 9.89
CA VAL A 376 -8.32 -13.68 9.17
C VAL A 376 -9.29 -13.39 8.04
N GLY A 377 -10.14 -14.35 7.67
CA GLY A 377 -11.05 -14.31 6.53
C GLY A 377 -11.96 -13.09 6.55
N LYS A 378 -12.55 -12.77 7.70
CA LYS A 378 -13.43 -11.59 7.86
C LYS A 378 -12.73 -10.26 7.55
N TYR A 379 -11.43 -10.15 7.83
CA TYR A 379 -10.63 -8.97 7.49
C TYR A 379 -10.19 -9.01 6.03
N PHE A 380 -9.88 -10.19 5.51
CA PHE A 380 -9.47 -10.38 4.12
C PHE A 380 -10.58 -9.97 3.15
N TYR A 381 -11.81 -10.46 3.36
CA TYR A 381 -12.96 -10.17 2.51
C TYR A 381 -13.63 -8.81 2.80
N GLY A 382 -13.03 -7.99 3.66
CA GLY A 382 -13.56 -6.66 3.99
C GLY A 382 -14.92 -6.69 4.68
N VAL A 383 -15.15 -7.70 5.53
CA VAL A 383 -16.35 -7.80 6.38
C VAL A 383 -16.20 -6.90 7.61
N SER A 384 -15.01 -6.90 8.19
CA SER A 384 -14.65 -6.11 9.37
C SER A 384 -13.32 -5.39 9.18
N SER A 385 -13.11 -4.33 9.96
CA SER A 385 -11.82 -3.65 10.13
C SER A 385 -11.45 -3.68 11.61
N MET A 386 -10.21 -4.07 11.93
CA MET A 386 -9.72 -4.00 13.31
C MET A 386 -9.46 -2.56 13.77
N GLU A 387 -9.24 -1.65 12.83
CA GLU A 387 -8.89 -0.27 13.14
C GLU A 387 -10.12 0.63 13.16
N ASN A 388 -10.29 1.35 14.27
CA ASN A 388 -11.37 2.32 14.42
C ASN A 388 -11.31 3.40 13.34
N GLY A 389 -12.45 3.63 12.68
CA GLY A 389 -12.59 4.68 11.67
C GLY A 389 -12.00 4.32 10.30
N VAL A 390 -11.50 3.10 10.13
CA VAL A 390 -11.08 2.58 8.82
C VAL A 390 -12.21 1.77 8.23
N ALA A 391 -12.64 2.13 7.03
CA ALA A 391 -13.63 1.33 6.31
C ALA A 391 -13.06 -0.08 6.03
N PRO A 392 -13.85 -1.15 6.21
CA PRO A 392 -13.45 -2.49 5.82
C PRO A 392 -12.96 -2.53 4.36
N TYR A 393 -11.86 -3.23 4.12
CA TYR A 393 -11.23 -3.30 2.80
C TYR A 393 -11.21 -4.74 2.31
N GLU A 394 -11.86 -4.98 1.18
CA GLU A 394 -11.80 -6.27 0.49
C GLU A 394 -10.47 -6.38 -0.26
N HIS A 395 -9.70 -7.40 0.07
CA HIS A 395 -8.38 -7.60 -0.49
C HIS A 395 -8.47 -8.08 -1.94
N SER A 396 -7.54 -7.59 -2.77
CA SER A 396 -7.44 -8.03 -4.16
C SER A 396 -7.03 -9.50 -4.27
N ARG A 397 -7.32 -10.16 -5.40
CA ARG A 397 -6.86 -11.54 -5.70
C ARG A 397 -5.36 -11.75 -5.57
N TYR A 398 -4.59 -10.71 -5.84
CA TYR A 398 -3.16 -10.75 -5.67
C TYR A 398 -2.74 -11.04 -4.22
N ALA A 399 -3.53 -10.55 -3.24
CA ALA A 399 -3.35 -10.92 -1.85
C ALA A 399 -3.75 -12.39 -1.59
N GLY A 400 -4.73 -12.94 -2.32
CA GLY A 400 -5.07 -14.36 -2.28
C GLY A 400 -3.88 -15.26 -2.65
N ARG A 401 -3.15 -14.93 -3.72
CA ARG A 401 -1.91 -15.65 -4.10
C ARG A 401 -0.80 -15.55 -3.08
N ILE A 402 -0.79 -14.46 -2.30
CA ILE A 402 0.13 -14.34 -1.18
C ILE A 402 -0.30 -15.32 -0.09
N ILE A 403 -1.59 -15.37 0.26
CA ILE A 403 -2.13 -16.32 1.24
C ILE A 403 -1.82 -17.77 0.83
N GLU A 404 -2.00 -18.14 -0.44
CA GLU A 404 -1.67 -19.49 -0.95
C GLU A 404 -0.24 -19.91 -0.60
N LYS A 405 0.71 -18.97 -0.63
CA LYS A 405 2.11 -19.22 -0.27
C LYS A 405 2.32 -19.36 1.25
N LEU A 406 1.45 -18.74 2.04
CA LEU A 406 1.49 -18.79 3.51
C LEU A 406 0.84 -20.05 4.07
N VAL A 407 -0.01 -20.75 3.30
CA VAL A 407 -0.65 -21.99 3.76
C VAL A 407 0.41 -23.01 4.12
N ILE A 408 0.36 -23.58 5.33
CA ILE A 408 1.21 -24.69 5.78
C ILE A 408 0.42 -25.95 6.13
N GLY A 409 -0.91 -25.85 6.15
CA GLY A 409 -1.80 -26.93 6.52
C GLY A 409 -3.26 -26.57 6.38
N GLN A 410 -4.11 -27.52 6.75
CA GLN A 410 -5.56 -27.35 6.87
C GLN A 410 -6.02 -27.93 8.21
N LEU A 411 -7.05 -27.34 8.81
CA LEU A 411 -7.71 -27.92 9.96
C LEU A 411 -8.49 -29.17 9.57
N GLU A 412 -8.42 -30.20 10.41
CA GLU A 412 -9.21 -31.40 10.29
C GLU A 412 -10.70 -31.06 10.39
N ASN A 413 -11.45 -31.33 9.33
CA ASN A 413 -12.89 -31.16 9.34
C ASN A 413 -13.55 -32.54 9.49
N LYS A 414 -13.89 -32.90 10.74
CA LYS A 414 -14.53 -34.18 11.09
C LYS A 414 -15.85 -34.44 10.35
N TYR A 415 -16.50 -33.39 9.82
CA TYR A 415 -17.76 -33.49 9.09
C TYR A 415 -17.60 -33.51 7.57
N LYS A 416 -16.36 -33.60 7.06
CA LYS A 416 -16.10 -33.91 5.64
C LYS A 416 -16.21 -35.42 5.32
N GLY A 417 -16.61 -36.25 6.29
CA GLY A 417 -16.67 -37.70 6.15
C GLY A 417 -17.64 -38.19 5.07
N GLU A 418 -17.09 -38.93 4.10
CA GLU A 418 -17.60 -39.90 3.10
C GLU A 418 -19.05 -39.85 2.55
N ASP A 419 -20.07 -39.41 3.31
CA ASP A 419 -21.47 -39.41 2.88
C ASP A 419 -21.90 -38.14 2.11
N THR A 420 -21.21 -37.01 2.31
CA THR A 420 -21.48 -35.75 1.56
C THR A 420 -20.75 -35.66 0.22
N LEU A 421 -19.73 -36.50 -0.02
CA LEU A 421 -18.95 -36.57 -1.26
C LEU A 421 -19.24 -37.82 -2.11
N ARG A 422 -20.41 -38.47 -1.92
CA ARG A 422 -20.99 -39.37 -2.93
C ARG A 422 -21.71 -38.57 -4.03
N THR A 423 -21.07 -37.54 -4.57
CA THR A 423 -21.50 -36.98 -5.85
C THR A 423 -20.87 -37.76 -6.99
N SER A 424 -21.73 -38.15 -7.92
CA SER A 424 -21.55 -38.88 -9.18
C SER A 424 -20.59 -38.22 -10.19
N LEU A 425 -19.44 -37.71 -9.74
CA LEU A 425 -18.40 -37.10 -10.57
C LEU A 425 -17.73 -38.09 -11.55
N ASN A 426 -17.99 -39.40 -11.41
CA ASN A 426 -17.51 -40.42 -12.34
C ASN A 426 -18.40 -40.61 -13.59
N GLU A 427 -19.61 -40.07 -13.66
CA GLU A 427 -20.48 -40.26 -14.85
C GLU A 427 -20.70 -38.99 -15.69
N SER A 428 -20.62 -37.79 -15.11
CA SER A 428 -20.94 -36.53 -15.81
C SER A 428 -19.77 -35.87 -16.56
N LYS A 429 -18.53 -36.37 -16.43
CA LYS A 429 -17.37 -35.85 -17.18
C LYS A 429 -17.32 -36.26 -18.66
N SER A 430 -18.27 -37.07 -19.16
CA SER A 430 -18.18 -37.66 -20.50
C SER A 430 -18.96 -36.95 -21.61
N LEU A 431 -19.79 -35.92 -21.36
CA LEU A 431 -20.79 -35.53 -22.37
C LEU A 431 -20.96 -34.05 -22.75
N HIS A 432 -20.24 -33.06 -22.19
CA HIS A 432 -20.34 -31.66 -22.66
C HIS A 432 -18.96 -31.05 -22.97
N SER A 433 -18.44 -31.40 -24.16
CA SER A 433 -17.43 -30.62 -24.86
C SER A 433 -18.14 -29.51 -25.65
N ASP A 434 -18.12 -28.28 -25.16
CA ASP A 434 -17.97 -27.07 -26.02
C ASP A 434 -17.92 -25.78 -25.19
N ASN A 435 -16.72 -25.17 -25.18
CA ASN A 435 -16.34 -23.78 -24.87
C ASN A 435 -16.90 -22.97 -23.66
N GLN A 436 -18.00 -23.34 -23.01
CA GLN A 436 -18.50 -22.67 -21.79
C GLN A 436 -17.88 -23.21 -20.48
N SER A 437 -17.21 -24.38 -20.56
CA SER A 437 -16.55 -25.04 -19.42
C SER A 437 -15.32 -24.30 -18.86
N ARG A 438 -14.68 -23.41 -19.63
CA ARG A 438 -13.42 -22.74 -19.21
C ARG A 438 -13.57 -21.65 -18.14
N LEU A 439 -14.79 -21.22 -17.81
CA LEU A 439 -15.06 -20.24 -16.74
C LEU A 439 -15.56 -20.88 -15.44
N VAL A 440 -15.90 -22.17 -15.44
CA VAL A 440 -16.55 -22.87 -14.31
C VAL A 440 -15.57 -23.80 -13.55
N THR A 441 -14.38 -24.07 -14.08
CA THR A 441 -13.47 -25.11 -13.54
C THR A 441 -12.52 -24.68 -12.40
N GLU A 442 -12.74 -23.53 -11.77
CA GLU A 442 -11.90 -23.05 -10.63
C GLU A 442 -12.75 -22.59 -9.44
N VAL A 443 -13.91 -23.23 -9.26
CA VAL A 443 -14.70 -23.17 -8.03
C VAL A 443 -13.90 -23.93 -6.96
N GLU A 444 -13.64 -23.31 -5.80
CA GLU A 444 -12.87 -23.93 -4.71
C GLU A 444 -13.46 -25.33 -4.42
N GLU A 445 -12.62 -26.35 -4.21
CA GLU A 445 -13.00 -27.78 -4.13
C GLU A 445 -14.12 -28.13 -3.11
N ASN A 446 -14.60 -27.16 -2.33
CA ASN A 446 -15.69 -27.32 -1.36
C ASN A 446 -16.77 -26.22 -1.47
N SER A 447 -16.88 -25.56 -2.62
CA SER A 447 -17.92 -24.55 -2.85
C SER A 447 -19.00 -25.10 -3.78
N HIS A 448 -20.25 -24.98 -3.32
CA HIS A 448 -21.43 -25.52 -3.98
C HIS A 448 -22.35 -24.40 -4.40
N THR A 449 -23.18 -24.65 -5.42
CA THR A 449 -24.07 -23.63 -5.95
C THR A 449 -25.44 -23.76 -5.29
N TYR A 450 -25.96 -22.63 -4.80
CA TYR A 450 -27.26 -22.58 -4.15
C TYR A 450 -28.14 -21.53 -4.79
N THR A 451 -29.44 -21.79 -4.82
CA THR A 451 -30.47 -20.78 -5.08
C THR A 451 -31.25 -20.51 -3.81
N ILE A 452 -31.93 -19.37 -3.73
CA ILE A 452 -32.83 -19.11 -2.61
C ILE A 452 -34.14 -19.87 -2.86
N LYS A 453 -34.57 -20.67 -1.89
CA LYS A 453 -35.85 -21.40 -1.89
C LYS A 453 -36.95 -20.64 -1.16
N LYS A 454 -36.63 -20.07 0.00
CA LYS A 454 -37.62 -19.42 0.89
C LYS A 454 -36.98 -18.33 1.74
N LYS A 455 -37.76 -17.28 2.04
CA LYS A 455 -37.41 -16.22 2.99
C LYS A 455 -38.51 -16.15 4.05
N THR A 456 -38.16 -16.14 5.32
CA THR A 456 -39.13 -16.06 6.44
C THR A 456 -38.64 -15.04 7.45
N TRP A 457 -39.40 -13.95 7.62
CA TRP A 457 -39.05 -12.88 8.54
C TRP A 457 -39.18 -13.35 9.99
N ILE A 458 -38.13 -13.10 10.79
CA ILE A 458 -38.08 -13.33 12.24
C ILE A 458 -38.37 -12.01 12.96
N THR A 459 -37.77 -10.92 12.48
CA THR A 459 -38.04 -9.55 12.93
C THR A 459 -38.26 -8.65 11.72
N SER A 460 -38.44 -7.34 11.93
CA SER A 460 -38.61 -6.35 10.85
C SER A 460 -37.44 -6.28 9.86
N ASN A 461 -36.24 -6.70 10.28
CA ASN A 461 -35.03 -6.64 9.48
C ASN A 461 -34.19 -7.93 9.50
N VAL A 462 -34.65 -9.01 10.14
CA VAL A 462 -33.96 -10.30 10.17
C VAL A 462 -34.83 -11.37 9.56
N SER A 463 -34.27 -12.16 8.66
CA SER A 463 -34.95 -13.30 8.04
C SER A 463 -34.13 -14.56 8.11
N ARG A 464 -34.83 -15.67 8.26
CA ARG A 464 -34.37 -17.00 7.90
C ARG A 464 -34.41 -17.14 6.39
N ILE A 465 -33.28 -17.48 5.79
CA ILE A 465 -33.12 -17.69 4.35
C ILE A 465 -32.82 -19.17 4.13
N SER A 466 -33.68 -19.85 3.40
CA SER A 466 -33.48 -21.23 2.97
C SER A 466 -32.82 -21.23 1.59
N PHE A 467 -31.62 -21.77 1.52
CA PHE A 467 -30.83 -22.00 0.32
C PHE A 467 -31.01 -23.45 -0.13
N HIS A 468 -31.37 -23.67 -1.38
CA HIS A 468 -31.44 -25.00 -1.98
C HIS A 468 -30.17 -25.25 -2.79
N SER A 469 -29.44 -26.31 -2.43
CA SER A 469 -28.25 -26.75 -3.13
C SER A 469 -28.62 -27.43 -4.44
N ILE A 470 -27.85 -27.13 -5.49
CA ILE A 470 -28.01 -27.77 -6.79
C ILE A 470 -27.20 -29.08 -6.84
N ASP A 471 -26.10 -29.14 -6.09
CA ASP A 471 -25.03 -30.11 -6.28
C ASP A 471 -24.48 -30.73 -4.98
N ALA A 472 -25.05 -30.41 -3.82
CA ALA A 472 -24.61 -30.96 -2.54
C ALA A 472 -25.77 -31.33 -1.60
N SER A 473 -25.51 -32.35 -0.78
CA SER A 473 -26.29 -32.59 0.43
C SER A 473 -25.68 -31.81 1.60
N VAL A 474 -26.52 -31.23 2.44
CA VAL A 474 -26.13 -30.46 3.63
C VAL A 474 -26.91 -30.98 4.82
N SER A 475 -26.20 -31.21 5.94
CA SER A 475 -26.84 -31.52 7.21
C SER A 475 -27.60 -30.30 7.73
N ARG A 476 -28.85 -30.50 8.16
CA ARG A 476 -29.66 -29.42 8.75
C ARG A 476 -29.30 -29.14 10.20
N ILE A 477 -28.90 -30.19 10.91
CA ILE A 477 -28.42 -30.13 12.28
C ILE A 477 -27.05 -30.75 12.33
N TYR A 478 -26.12 -29.98 12.87
CA TYR A 478 -24.83 -30.46 13.29
C TYR A 478 -24.88 -30.79 14.78
N PRO A 479 -24.79 -32.07 15.18
CA PRO A 479 -24.72 -32.42 16.60
C PRO A 479 -23.34 -32.02 17.13
N GLY A 480 -23.27 -31.53 18.37
CA GLY A 480 -22.01 -31.28 19.08
C GLY A 480 -21.59 -29.82 19.23
N LEU A 481 -20.59 -29.61 20.09
CA LEU A 481 -20.03 -28.31 20.47
C LEU A 481 -19.02 -27.78 19.43
N GLU A 482 -18.37 -28.69 18.71
CA GLU A 482 -17.34 -28.43 17.70
C GLU A 482 -17.87 -27.67 16.46
N MET A 483 -19.19 -27.55 16.34
CA MET A 483 -19.87 -26.84 15.26
C MET A 483 -20.40 -25.47 15.69
N CYS A 484 -20.47 -25.22 17.00
CA CYS A 484 -20.91 -23.94 17.55
C CYS A 484 -19.91 -22.84 17.16
N GLY A 485 -20.41 -21.74 16.60
CA GLY A 485 -19.61 -20.59 16.16
C GLY A 485 -18.97 -20.74 14.78
N LYS A 486 -19.06 -21.91 14.11
CA LYS A 486 -18.60 -22.07 12.72
C LYS A 486 -19.53 -21.35 11.75
N SER A 487 -19.01 -21.00 10.58
CA SER A 487 -19.73 -20.18 9.60
C SER A 487 -19.72 -20.80 8.21
N TYR A 488 -20.64 -20.35 7.36
CA TYR A 488 -20.56 -20.49 5.90
C TYR A 488 -20.08 -19.17 5.29
N SER A 489 -19.21 -19.25 4.29
CA SER A 489 -18.98 -18.11 3.40
C SER A 489 -20.02 -18.13 2.28
N ILE A 490 -20.66 -16.99 2.02
CA ILE A 490 -21.60 -16.78 0.92
C ILE A 490 -20.94 -15.81 -0.06
N THR A 491 -20.77 -16.25 -1.29
CA THR A 491 -20.23 -15.46 -2.40
C THR A 491 -21.29 -15.22 -3.45
N SER A 492 -21.57 -13.95 -3.76
CA SER A 492 -22.46 -13.59 -4.86
C SER A 492 -21.77 -13.81 -6.20
N LEU A 493 -22.44 -14.47 -7.13
CA LEU A 493 -21.97 -14.61 -8.50
C LEU A 493 -22.04 -13.30 -9.30
N LYS A 494 -22.96 -12.42 -8.93
CA LYS A 494 -23.20 -11.15 -9.62
C LYS A 494 -22.08 -10.14 -9.40
N ASN A 495 -21.58 -10.03 -8.17
CA ASN A 495 -20.57 -9.03 -7.83
C ASN A 495 -19.30 -9.58 -7.17
N HIS A 496 -19.23 -10.89 -6.94
CA HIS A 496 -18.08 -11.59 -6.34
C HIS A 496 -17.71 -11.13 -4.93
N VAL A 497 -18.64 -10.53 -4.20
CA VAL A 497 -18.44 -10.19 -2.79
C VAL A 497 -18.67 -11.44 -1.95
N THR A 498 -17.78 -11.70 -0.99
CA THR A 498 -17.88 -12.84 -0.05
C THR A 498 -18.18 -12.36 1.36
N ARG A 499 -19.10 -13.00 2.09
CA ARG A 499 -19.42 -12.69 3.49
C ARG A 499 -19.64 -13.96 4.31
N TYR A 500 -19.24 -13.94 5.58
CA TYR A 500 -19.47 -15.05 6.50
C TYR A 500 -20.80 -14.91 7.21
N TYR A 501 -21.50 -16.03 7.36
CA TYR A 501 -22.74 -16.14 8.11
C TYR A 501 -22.64 -17.37 9.00
N THR A 502 -22.86 -17.16 10.29
CA THR A 502 -22.69 -18.21 11.29
C THR A 502 -23.80 -19.25 11.17
N ILE A 503 -23.42 -20.50 11.40
CA ILE A 503 -24.36 -21.61 11.50
C ILE A 503 -25.20 -21.39 12.75
N CYS A 504 -26.50 -21.61 12.61
CA CYS A 504 -27.47 -21.36 13.67
C CYS A 504 -28.63 -22.36 13.52
N ASN A 505 -28.30 -23.65 13.66
CA ASN A 505 -29.22 -24.77 13.43
C ASN A 505 -30.48 -24.64 14.28
N CYS A 506 -30.36 -24.22 15.53
CA CYS A 506 -31.49 -24.08 16.45
C CYS A 506 -32.48 -23.01 16.00
N MET A 507 -32.05 -22.06 15.17
CA MET A 507 -32.93 -21.05 14.57
C MET A 507 -33.58 -21.54 13.28
N GLY A 508 -33.37 -22.78 12.85
CA GLY A 508 -34.06 -23.39 11.71
C GLY A 508 -35.57 -23.49 11.94
N SER A 509 -36.35 -23.47 10.86
CA SER A 509 -37.81 -23.30 10.92
C SER A 509 -38.54 -24.40 11.64
N LEU A 510 -38.13 -25.65 11.45
CA LEU A 510 -38.72 -26.80 12.14
C LEU A 510 -38.14 -27.01 13.54
N ILE A 511 -36.95 -26.46 13.80
CA ILE A 511 -36.15 -26.75 14.98
C ILE A 511 -36.47 -25.77 16.10
N TYR A 512 -36.53 -24.47 15.80
CA TYR A 512 -36.77 -23.43 16.80
C TYR A 512 -38.10 -23.65 17.52
N ASP A 513 -39.17 -23.90 16.76
CA ASP A 513 -40.50 -24.15 17.33
C ASP A 513 -40.50 -25.43 18.19
N GLU A 514 -39.72 -26.44 17.82
CA GLU A 514 -39.55 -27.65 18.62
C GLU A 514 -38.83 -27.38 19.94
N TYR A 515 -37.77 -26.55 19.92
CA TYR A 515 -37.09 -26.10 21.12
C TYR A 515 -38.05 -25.40 22.08
N ILE A 516 -38.82 -24.44 21.58
CA ILE A 516 -39.77 -23.70 22.42
C ILE A 516 -40.80 -24.65 23.04
N ARG A 517 -41.38 -25.58 22.26
CA ARG A 517 -42.36 -26.56 22.78
C ARG A 517 -41.77 -27.50 23.82
N SER A 518 -40.56 -28.00 23.58
CA SER A 518 -39.82 -28.88 24.50
C SER A 518 -39.50 -28.15 25.81
N LEU A 519 -38.94 -26.94 25.73
CA LEU A 519 -38.59 -26.13 26.90
C LEU A 519 -39.83 -25.74 27.70
N ASP A 520 -40.91 -25.30 27.05
CA ASP A 520 -42.16 -24.99 27.75
C ASP A 520 -42.75 -26.20 28.44
N ALA A 521 -42.73 -27.35 27.77
CA ALA A 521 -43.22 -28.58 28.37
C ALA A 521 -42.39 -28.98 29.60
N ALA A 522 -41.06 -28.83 29.53
CA ALA A 522 -40.15 -29.08 30.65
C ALA A 522 -40.34 -28.08 31.80
N ILE A 523 -40.57 -26.79 31.50
CA ILE A 523 -40.83 -25.75 32.51
C ILE A 523 -42.18 -25.98 33.21
N GLU A 524 -43.23 -26.30 32.45
CA GLU A 524 -44.59 -26.48 32.95
C GLU A 524 -44.87 -27.90 33.48
N SER A 525 -43.94 -28.85 33.28
CA SER A 525 -44.13 -30.27 33.61
C SER A 525 -45.37 -30.90 32.94
N ARG A 526 -45.73 -30.47 31.72
CA ARG A 526 -46.86 -31.04 30.94
C ARG A 526 -46.42 -32.24 30.10
N SER A 527 -47.31 -32.95 29.41
CA SER A 527 -46.88 -33.98 28.47
C SER A 527 -46.20 -33.35 27.24
N TYR A 528 -45.16 -34.00 26.72
CA TYR A 528 -44.47 -33.59 25.49
C TYR A 528 -44.44 -34.74 24.50
N GLN A 529 -44.99 -34.50 23.31
CA GLN A 529 -44.93 -35.43 22.20
C GLN A 529 -43.91 -34.91 21.19
N ARG A 530 -42.76 -35.60 21.12
CA ARG A 530 -41.68 -35.31 20.18
C ARG A 530 -42.21 -35.38 18.74
N LYS A 531 -41.90 -34.36 17.94
CA LYS A 531 -42.18 -34.38 16.50
C LYS A 531 -41.20 -35.26 15.72
N PHE A 532 -39.99 -35.42 16.25
CA PHE A 532 -38.89 -36.15 15.63
C PHE A 532 -38.37 -37.21 16.59
N SER A 533 -38.18 -38.44 16.11
CA SER A 533 -37.67 -39.54 16.92
C SER A 533 -36.15 -39.42 17.13
N THR A 534 -35.39 -39.18 16.07
CA THR A 534 -33.92 -39.10 16.12
C THR A 534 -33.37 -37.88 15.36
N ILE A 535 -32.12 -37.50 15.64
CA ILE A 535 -31.38 -36.48 14.86
C ILE A 535 -31.24 -36.94 13.39
N SER A 536 -31.00 -38.23 13.19
CA SER A 536 -30.91 -38.84 11.86
C SER A 536 -32.22 -38.72 11.07
N ASP A 537 -33.37 -38.94 11.72
CA ASP A 537 -34.70 -38.76 11.10
C ASP A 537 -34.95 -37.30 10.69
N PHE A 538 -34.36 -36.36 11.40
CA PHE A 538 -34.46 -34.95 11.07
C PHE A 538 -33.57 -34.59 9.85
N ASN A 539 -32.34 -35.10 9.81
CA ASN A 539 -31.39 -34.81 8.73
C ASN A 539 -31.75 -35.51 7.41
N THR A 540 -32.45 -36.65 7.43
CA THR A 540 -32.77 -37.43 6.21
C THR A 540 -33.90 -36.86 5.36
N LYS A 541 -34.81 -36.04 5.91
CA LYS A 541 -36.06 -35.67 5.22
C LYS A 541 -35.93 -34.61 4.13
N GLU A 542 -34.86 -33.82 4.08
CA GLU A 542 -34.64 -32.75 3.10
C GLU A 542 -33.15 -32.37 3.10
N THR A 543 -32.33 -33.18 2.43
CA THR A 543 -30.87 -33.13 2.46
C THR A 543 -30.27 -32.00 1.63
N ASP A 544 -31.07 -31.22 0.90
CA ASP A 544 -30.59 -30.23 -0.08
C ASP A 544 -30.81 -28.77 0.35
N THR A 545 -31.40 -28.52 1.53
CA THR A 545 -31.66 -27.15 1.99
C THR A 545 -30.80 -26.76 3.19
N LEU A 546 -30.09 -25.64 3.06
CA LEU A 546 -29.38 -24.97 4.14
C LEU A 546 -30.16 -23.74 4.60
N GLU A 547 -30.49 -23.64 5.89
CA GLU A 547 -31.13 -22.44 6.45
C GLU A 547 -30.10 -21.58 7.20
N LEU A 548 -30.04 -20.29 6.86
CA LEU A 548 -29.18 -19.31 7.54
C LEU A 548 -30.03 -18.12 8.01
N VAL A 549 -29.68 -17.52 9.15
CA VAL A 549 -30.35 -16.32 9.67
C VAL A 549 -29.55 -15.08 9.31
N LEU A 550 -30.15 -14.19 8.53
CA LEU A 550 -29.50 -13.01 7.98
C LEU A 550 -30.25 -11.74 8.36
N LYS A 551 -29.50 -10.67 8.64
CA LYS A 551 -30.06 -9.31 8.75
C LYS A 551 -30.00 -8.58 7.42
N ASN A 552 -31.09 -7.91 7.06
CA ASN A 552 -31.21 -7.05 5.90
C ASN A 552 -30.54 -5.69 6.19
N TYR A 553 -29.56 -5.33 5.37
CA TYR A 553 -28.89 -4.03 5.39
C TYR A 553 -29.19 -3.27 4.09
N PRO A 554 -30.39 -2.68 3.96
CA PRO A 554 -30.87 -2.15 2.68
C PRO A 554 -30.00 -1.02 2.10
N MET A 555 -29.27 -0.29 2.96
CA MET A 555 -28.41 0.83 2.55
C MET A 555 -27.13 0.39 1.80
N SER A 556 -26.75 -0.89 1.84
CA SER A 556 -25.52 -1.37 1.20
C SER A 556 -25.78 -1.79 -0.24
N THR A 557 -25.53 -0.95 -1.24
CA THR A 557 -25.81 -1.32 -2.65
C THR A 557 -24.92 -2.46 -3.19
N LYS A 558 -23.81 -2.78 -2.52
CA LYS A 558 -22.84 -3.80 -2.94
C LYS A 558 -22.71 -4.98 -1.97
N GLY A 559 -23.37 -4.94 -0.81
CA GLY A 559 -23.27 -6.00 0.19
C GLY A 559 -23.97 -7.29 -0.21
N ILE A 560 -23.62 -8.42 0.42
CA ILE A 560 -24.29 -9.71 0.19
C ILE A 560 -25.71 -9.71 0.73
N SER A 561 -25.94 -9.12 1.89
CA SER A 561 -27.27 -9.06 2.52
C SER A 561 -28.34 -8.53 1.55
N PRO A 562 -28.29 -7.28 1.05
CA PRO A 562 -29.30 -6.79 0.10
C PRO A 562 -29.38 -7.61 -1.21
N GLN A 563 -28.29 -8.24 -1.67
CA GLN A 563 -28.37 -9.16 -2.81
C GLN A 563 -29.20 -10.40 -2.46
N VAL A 564 -28.96 -11.05 -1.33
CA VAL A 564 -29.77 -12.19 -0.87
C VAL A 564 -31.23 -11.77 -0.67
N PHE A 565 -31.49 -10.62 -0.05
CA PHE A 565 -32.85 -10.15 0.21
C PHE A 565 -33.61 -9.73 -1.07
N ASN A 566 -32.92 -9.18 -2.07
CA ASN A 566 -33.51 -8.78 -3.35
C ASN A 566 -33.44 -9.88 -4.44
N ALA A 567 -32.71 -10.95 -4.19
CA ALA A 567 -32.53 -12.04 -5.14
C ALA A 567 -33.85 -12.74 -5.46
N THR A 568 -34.00 -13.07 -6.74
CA THR A 568 -35.06 -13.96 -7.24
C THR A 568 -34.69 -15.41 -6.95
N TYR A 569 -35.65 -16.32 -7.06
CA TYR A 569 -35.42 -17.76 -6.86
C TYR A 569 -34.44 -18.40 -7.86
N GLN A 570 -34.06 -17.66 -8.92
CA GLN A 570 -33.12 -18.12 -9.95
C GLN A 570 -31.69 -17.60 -9.72
N GLU A 571 -31.50 -16.64 -8.81
CA GLU A 571 -30.16 -16.10 -8.55
C GLU A 571 -29.34 -17.11 -7.75
N GLN A 572 -28.12 -17.35 -8.23
CA GLN A 572 -27.22 -18.36 -7.70
C GLN A 572 -26.13 -17.73 -6.81
N PHE A 573 -25.77 -18.44 -5.76
CA PHE A 573 -24.74 -18.08 -4.79
C PHE A 573 -23.78 -19.25 -4.61
N TYR A 574 -22.49 -18.97 -4.44
CA TYR A 574 -21.56 -19.99 -3.96
C TYR A 574 -21.53 -19.97 -2.45
N LEU A 575 -21.83 -21.11 -1.84
CA LEU A 575 -21.66 -21.29 -0.41
C LEU A 575 -20.55 -22.31 -0.16
N GLN A 576 -19.69 -21.99 0.78
CA GLN A 576 -18.60 -22.83 1.24
C GLN A 576 -18.68 -22.92 2.76
N GLY A 577 -18.46 -24.10 3.30
CA GLY A 577 -18.51 -24.35 4.74
C GLY A 577 -19.09 -25.73 5.06
N PRO A 578 -19.24 -26.06 6.35
CA PRO A 578 -18.94 -25.20 7.49
C PRO A 578 -17.43 -24.98 7.68
N MET A 579 -17.02 -23.77 8.07
CA MET A 579 -15.61 -23.39 8.25
C MET A 579 -15.34 -22.59 9.54
N GLY A 580 -14.06 -22.52 9.90
CA GLY A 580 -13.53 -21.86 11.08
C GLY A 580 -13.32 -22.82 12.25
N ALA A 581 -12.62 -22.38 13.29
CA ALA A 581 -12.41 -23.15 14.51
C ALA A 581 -13.69 -23.33 15.37
N GLY A 582 -14.72 -22.52 15.12
CA GLY A 582 -15.84 -22.36 16.04
C GLY A 582 -15.36 -21.79 17.38
N PHE A 583 -16.08 -22.08 18.46
CA PHE A 583 -15.62 -21.74 19.81
C PHE A 583 -14.55 -22.68 20.36
N ASP A 584 -14.29 -23.80 19.67
CA ASP A 584 -13.45 -24.89 20.14
C ASP A 584 -13.78 -25.29 21.59
N TYR A 585 -15.05 -25.65 21.78
CA TYR A 585 -15.51 -26.26 23.02
C TYR A 585 -15.45 -27.77 22.91
N THR A 586 -14.88 -28.40 23.94
CA THR A 586 -14.96 -29.83 24.23
C THR A 586 -15.66 -29.99 25.58
N GLU A 587 -16.17 -31.18 25.89
CA GLU A 587 -16.76 -31.45 27.20
C GLU A 587 -15.77 -31.17 28.37
N GLU A 588 -14.47 -31.32 28.11
CA GLU A 588 -13.40 -31.07 29.09
C GLU A 588 -13.12 -29.58 29.28
N ASN A 589 -13.10 -28.79 28.20
CA ASN A 589 -12.72 -27.38 28.26
C ASN A 589 -13.91 -26.41 28.43
N LEU A 590 -15.15 -26.94 28.48
CA LEU A 590 -16.36 -26.15 28.71
C LEU A 590 -16.48 -25.65 30.15
N GLN A 591 -15.77 -26.29 31.09
CA GLN A 591 -15.86 -26.05 32.54
C GLN A 591 -15.45 -24.62 32.94
N GLY A 592 -15.90 -24.17 34.12
CA GLY A 592 -15.62 -22.83 34.64
C GLY A 592 -16.59 -21.75 34.15
N THR A 593 -16.25 -20.47 34.34
CA THR A 593 -17.14 -19.35 33.98
C THR A 593 -16.87 -18.88 32.56
N ASN A 594 -17.90 -18.88 31.72
CA ASN A 594 -17.86 -18.39 30.34
C ASN A 594 -18.71 -17.12 30.25
N VAL A 595 -18.13 -16.02 29.81
CA VAL A 595 -18.84 -14.74 29.68
C VAL A 595 -19.04 -14.41 28.21
N VAL A 596 -20.28 -14.09 27.83
CA VAL A 596 -20.67 -13.79 26.46
C VAL A 596 -21.15 -12.35 26.36
N PHE A 597 -20.57 -11.56 25.48
CA PHE A 597 -21.08 -10.24 25.09
C PHE A 597 -21.57 -10.30 23.65
N CYS A 598 -22.87 -10.04 23.44
CA CYS A 598 -23.44 -10.09 22.11
C CYS A 598 -24.34 -8.89 21.79
N GLY A 599 -24.33 -8.43 20.53
CA GLY A 599 -25.13 -7.29 20.09
C GLY A 599 -25.90 -7.53 18.81
N GLY A 600 -27.23 -7.37 18.83
CA GLY A 600 -28.09 -7.58 17.65
C GLY A 600 -27.95 -8.99 17.07
N THR A 601 -27.59 -9.11 15.78
CA THR A 601 -27.31 -10.40 15.13
C THR A 601 -26.07 -11.10 15.67
N GLY A 602 -25.23 -10.43 16.46
CA GLY A 602 -24.09 -11.05 17.13
C GLY A 602 -24.49 -12.11 18.17
N ILE A 603 -25.77 -12.28 18.49
CA ILE A 603 -26.24 -13.42 19.29
C ILE A 603 -26.20 -14.75 18.52
N LEU A 604 -26.36 -14.72 17.20
CA LEU A 604 -26.54 -15.91 16.35
C LEU A 604 -25.42 -16.96 16.50
N PRO A 605 -24.13 -16.59 16.58
CA PRO A 605 -23.06 -17.56 16.81
C PRO A 605 -23.22 -18.39 18.08
N PHE A 606 -23.86 -17.83 19.11
CA PHE A 606 -23.99 -18.45 20.42
C PHE A 606 -25.29 -19.25 20.59
N MET A 607 -26.24 -19.09 19.68
CA MET A 607 -27.57 -19.70 19.81
C MET A 607 -27.53 -21.23 19.83
N ASP A 608 -26.71 -21.85 18.97
CA ASP A 608 -26.52 -23.31 18.97
C ASP A 608 -25.85 -23.80 20.26
N LEU A 609 -24.93 -23.01 20.83
CA LEU A 609 -24.32 -23.30 22.13
C LEU A 609 -25.35 -23.23 23.25
N PHE A 610 -26.20 -22.18 23.28
CA PHE A 610 -27.26 -22.06 24.28
C PHE A 610 -28.28 -23.19 24.14
N ALA A 611 -28.66 -23.53 22.91
CA ALA A 611 -29.55 -24.64 22.61
C ALA A 611 -28.95 -25.98 23.07
N TYR A 612 -27.64 -26.20 22.89
CA TYR A 612 -26.92 -27.35 23.43
C TYR A 612 -27.01 -27.42 24.97
N LEU A 613 -26.76 -26.31 25.67
CA LEU A 613 -26.85 -26.25 27.13
C LEU A 613 -28.28 -26.52 27.64
N GLY A 614 -29.29 -25.97 26.95
CA GLY A 614 -30.69 -26.24 27.23
C GLY A 614 -31.05 -27.72 27.09
N ARG A 615 -30.65 -28.37 25.98
CA ARG A 615 -30.87 -29.80 25.76
C ARG A 615 -30.16 -30.67 26.79
N ARG A 616 -28.93 -30.31 27.15
CA ARG A 616 -28.19 -30.99 28.20
C ARG A 616 -28.92 -30.96 29.54
N LEU A 617 -29.47 -29.80 29.91
CA LEU A 617 -30.24 -29.67 31.15
C LEU A 617 -31.51 -30.53 31.10
N VAL A 618 -32.23 -30.50 29.98
CA VAL A 618 -33.41 -31.34 29.76
C VAL A 618 -33.07 -32.83 29.85
N ALA A 619 -32.04 -33.28 29.12
CA ALA A 619 -31.61 -34.68 29.12
C ALA A 619 -31.21 -35.19 30.51
N SER A 620 -30.62 -34.34 31.35
CA SER A 620 -30.16 -34.72 32.68
C SER A 620 -31.24 -34.72 33.77
N HIS A 621 -32.32 -33.95 33.62
CA HIS A 621 -33.34 -33.81 34.68
C HIS A 621 -34.75 -34.23 34.27
N CYS A 622 -35.03 -34.25 32.97
CA CYS A 622 -36.35 -34.49 32.43
C CYS A 622 -36.25 -35.03 30.99
N SER A 623 -35.60 -36.18 30.83
CA SER A 623 -35.28 -36.79 29.53
C SER A 623 -36.50 -37.02 28.64
N ASP A 624 -37.69 -37.21 29.21
CA ASP A 624 -38.97 -37.30 28.48
C ASP A 624 -39.25 -36.08 27.61
N TYR A 625 -38.68 -34.92 27.98
CA TYR A 625 -38.80 -33.66 27.26
C TYR A 625 -37.70 -33.44 26.22
N SER A 626 -36.71 -34.32 26.13
CA SER A 626 -35.63 -34.22 25.14
C SER A 626 -36.22 -34.14 23.72
N MET A 627 -35.68 -33.26 22.88
CA MET A 627 -36.16 -33.11 21.51
C MET A 627 -35.87 -34.34 20.64
N PHE A 628 -34.75 -35.03 20.91
CA PHE A 628 -34.33 -36.21 20.17
C PHE A 628 -34.09 -37.38 21.14
N ALA A 629 -34.50 -38.57 20.74
CA ALA A 629 -34.36 -39.77 21.58
C ALA A 629 -32.94 -40.37 21.53
N ASP A 630 -32.20 -40.15 20.45
CA ASP A 630 -30.83 -40.64 20.21
C ASP A 630 -29.74 -39.64 20.65
N GLU A 631 -30.12 -38.59 21.38
CA GLU A 631 -29.18 -37.54 21.72
C GLU A 631 -28.20 -37.98 22.81
N THR A 632 -26.99 -38.33 22.42
CA THR A 632 -25.89 -38.64 23.34
C THR A 632 -25.20 -37.36 23.82
N ILE A 633 -25.92 -36.53 24.58
CA ILE A 633 -25.28 -35.45 25.35
C ILE A 633 -24.77 -36.05 26.66
N SER A 634 -23.52 -35.74 27.02
CA SER A 634 -22.92 -36.18 28.28
C SER A 634 -23.83 -35.82 29.46
N SER A 635 -24.30 -36.84 30.18
CA SER A 635 -25.12 -36.68 31.38
C SER A 635 -24.31 -36.21 32.60
N LYS A 636 -22.98 -36.18 32.50
CA LYS A 636 -22.13 -35.63 33.57
C LYS A 636 -22.55 -34.18 33.82
N GLU A 637 -22.80 -33.86 35.07
CA GLU A 637 -23.13 -32.50 35.48
C GLU A 637 -21.96 -31.58 35.15
N SER A 638 -22.17 -30.61 34.26
CA SER A 638 -21.14 -29.62 33.94
C SER A 638 -21.08 -28.59 35.06
N GLN A 639 -19.87 -28.22 35.45
CA GLN A 639 -19.64 -27.03 36.27
C GLN A 639 -19.52 -25.77 35.41
N ALA A 640 -19.84 -25.84 34.11
CA ALA A 640 -19.81 -24.71 33.21
C ALA A 640 -20.89 -23.68 33.55
N ARG A 641 -20.46 -22.45 33.81
CA ARG A 641 -21.33 -21.30 34.04
C ARG A 641 -21.31 -20.41 32.81
N PHE A 642 -22.46 -19.89 32.42
CA PHE A 642 -22.64 -18.99 31.30
C PHE A 642 -23.30 -17.69 31.75
N ILE A 643 -22.58 -16.58 31.63
CA ILE A 643 -23.11 -15.24 31.92
C ILE A 643 -23.19 -14.47 30.60
N ILE A 644 -24.40 -14.12 30.20
CA ILE A 644 -24.68 -13.54 28.88
C ILE A 644 -25.08 -12.08 29.05
N TYR A 645 -24.43 -11.19 28.32
CA TYR A 645 -24.77 -9.78 28.17
C TYR A 645 -25.23 -9.54 26.74
N ALA A 646 -26.55 -9.44 26.56
CA ALA A 646 -27.17 -9.34 25.25
C ALA A 646 -27.73 -7.94 25.03
N TYR A 647 -27.17 -7.21 24.06
CA TYR A 647 -27.53 -5.83 23.76
C TYR A 647 -28.43 -5.75 22.52
N PHE A 648 -29.63 -5.21 22.70
CA PHE A 648 -30.58 -4.91 21.62
C PHE A 648 -31.09 -3.47 21.75
N GLN A 649 -31.71 -2.94 20.68
CA GLN A 649 -32.34 -1.62 20.75
C GLN A 649 -33.63 -1.71 21.54
N THR A 650 -34.55 -2.55 21.07
CA THR A 650 -35.84 -2.85 21.72
C THR A 650 -36.05 -4.35 21.84
N ARG A 651 -37.05 -4.76 22.61
CA ARG A 651 -37.40 -6.18 22.75
C ARG A 651 -37.85 -6.84 21.43
N GLN A 652 -38.45 -6.08 20.50
CA GLN A 652 -38.89 -6.59 19.19
C GLN A 652 -37.72 -6.88 18.23
N ASP A 653 -36.57 -6.24 18.45
CA ASP A 653 -35.35 -6.51 17.69
C ASP A 653 -34.58 -7.73 18.20
N CYS A 654 -34.99 -8.31 19.33
CA CYS A 654 -34.35 -9.46 19.91
C CYS A 654 -34.55 -10.71 19.03
N ILE A 655 -33.45 -11.41 18.76
CA ILE A 655 -33.44 -12.62 17.91
C ILE A 655 -33.24 -13.83 18.81
N GLY A 656 -34.20 -14.74 18.84
CA GLY A 656 -34.10 -15.99 19.61
C GLY A 656 -34.10 -15.83 21.14
N ILE A 657 -34.35 -14.62 21.65
CA ILE A 657 -34.26 -14.32 23.10
C ILE A 657 -35.25 -15.12 23.93
N GLU A 658 -36.41 -15.44 23.38
CA GLU A 658 -37.43 -16.25 24.05
C GLU A 658 -36.88 -17.63 24.43
N MET A 659 -36.12 -18.27 23.54
CA MET A 659 -35.47 -19.54 23.82
C MET A 659 -34.46 -19.41 24.97
N VAL A 660 -33.65 -18.34 24.96
CA VAL A 660 -32.63 -18.08 25.99
C VAL A 660 -33.27 -17.82 27.36
N GLU A 661 -34.35 -17.04 27.41
CA GLU A 661 -35.12 -16.80 28.65
C GLU A 661 -35.77 -18.09 29.18
N LYS A 662 -36.27 -18.96 28.30
CA LYS A 662 -36.82 -20.27 28.70
C LYS A 662 -35.72 -21.19 29.24
N ILE A 663 -34.53 -21.19 28.64
CA ILE A 663 -33.38 -21.93 29.17
C ILE A 663 -33.02 -21.42 30.57
N GLU A 664 -32.91 -20.10 30.78
CA GLU A 664 -32.66 -19.53 32.10
C GLU A 664 -33.72 -19.92 33.14
N LYS A 665 -35.01 -19.83 32.80
CA LYS A 665 -36.12 -20.29 33.67
C LYS A 665 -36.00 -21.77 34.02
N LEU A 666 -35.59 -22.60 33.06
CA LEU A 666 -35.39 -24.03 33.29
C LEU A 666 -34.21 -24.28 34.26
N TYR A 667 -33.10 -23.54 34.11
CA TYR A 667 -31.99 -23.56 35.07
C TYR A 667 -32.43 -23.13 36.47
N GLN A 668 -33.25 -22.08 36.59
CA GLN A 668 -33.81 -21.64 37.87
C GLN A 668 -34.71 -22.72 38.50
N LYS A 669 -35.58 -23.37 37.71
CA LYS A 669 -36.47 -24.46 38.18
C LYS A 669 -35.71 -25.61 38.84
N TYR A 670 -34.53 -25.95 38.34
CA TYR A 670 -33.68 -27.01 38.89
C TYR A 670 -32.65 -26.52 39.91
N ASN A 671 -32.82 -25.33 40.49
CA ASN A 671 -31.89 -24.71 41.46
C ASN A 671 -30.46 -24.51 40.92
N LYS A 672 -30.34 -24.25 39.61
CA LYS A 672 -29.06 -24.03 38.89
C LYS A 672 -28.99 -22.65 38.23
N GLY A 673 -29.77 -21.68 38.69
CA GLY A 673 -29.83 -20.34 38.09
C GLY A 673 -28.49 -19.61 38.00
N GLU A 674 -27.49 -19.99 38.80
CA GLU A 674 -26.15 -19.40 38.76
C GLU A 674 -25.25 -19.92 37.61
N PHE A 675 -25.65 -21.02 36.96
CA PHE A 675 -24.93 -21.65 35.85
C PHE A 675 -25.34 -21.09 34.49
N PHE A 676 -26.50 -20.42 34.39
CA PHE A 676 -26.94 -19.79 33.16
C PHE A 676 -27.72 -18.52 33.49
N LYS A 677 -27.13 -17.36 33.21
CA LYS A 677 -27.70 -16.05 33.52
C LYS A 677 -27.74 -15.15 32.29
N LEU A 678 -28.91 -14.62 31.99
CA LEU A 678 -29.13 -13.66 30.91
C LEU A 678 -29.29 -12.24 31.47
N ASN A 679 -28.39 -11.35 31.08
CA ASN A 679 -28.49 -9.92 31.31
C ASN A 679 -28.90 -9.25 29.98
N LEU A 680 -30.21 -9.12 29.75
CA LEU A 680 -30.77 -8.46 28.58
C LEU A 680 -30.74 -6.94 28.75
N ILE A 681 -30.08 -6.23 27.84
CA ILE A 681 -29.91 -4.78 27.89
C ILE A 681 -30.56 -4.17 26.65
N LEU A 682 -31.64 -3.41 26.87
CA LEU A 682 -32.43 -2.76 25.82
C LEU A 682 -32.10 -1.27 25.76
N THR A 683 -31.23 -0.87 24.83
CA THR A 683 -30.62 0.47 24.85
C THR A 683 -31.60 1.59 24.54
N SER A 684 -32.66 1.32 23.79
CA SER A 684 -33.73 2.30 23.53
C SER A 684 -34.76 2.36 24.67
N GLU A 685 -34.72 1.40 25.59
CA GLU A 685 -35.62 1.29 26.75
C GLU A 685 -34.89 1.67 28.06
N GLY A 686 -33.81 2.46 27.97
CA GLY A 686 -33.05 2.97 29.13
C GLY A 686 -31.92 2.07 29.62
N GLY A 687 -31.67 0.92 28.97
CA GLY A 687 -30.55 0.04 29.31
C GLY A 687 -29.19 0.71 29.10
N GLN A 688 -28.38 0.79 30.17
CA GLN A 688 -27.04 1.37 30.13
C GLN A 688 -26.03 0.37 29.54
N LYS A 689 -25.18 0.85 28.63
CA LYS A 689 -24.03 0.08 28.17
C LYS A 689 -22.93 0.15 29.22
N LEU A 690 -22.29 -0.99 29.48
CA LEU A 690 -21.11 -1.04 30.33
C LEU A 690 -19.99 -0.23 29.67
N ASP A 691 -19.29 0.57 30.47
CA ASP A 691 -18.08 1.26 30.03
C ASP A 691 -16.84 0.34 30.09
N ASN A 692 -15.66 0.91 29.84
CA ASN A 692 -14.43 0.13 29.82
C ASN A 692 -14.04 -0.43 31.19
N ASP A 693 -14.25 0.37 32.24
CA ASP A 693 -13.83 0.04 33.59
C ASP A 693 -14.84 -0.94 34.20
N ASP A 694 -16.14 -0.74 33.95
CA ASP A 694 -17.21 -1.67 34.29
C ASP A 694 -16.96 -3.07 33.72
N ILE A 695 -16.57 -3.18 32.44
CA ILE A 695 -16.29 -4.47 31.79
C ILE A 695 -15.12 -5.17 32.48
N ILE A 696 -14.06 -4.43 32.81
CA ILE A 696 -12.87 -5.01 33.44
C ILE A 696 -13.20 -5.46 34.86
N GLU A 697 -13.84 -4.63 35.67
CA GLU A 697 -14.24 -4.94 37.04
C GLU A 697 -15.14 -6.18 37.07
N LEU A 698 -16.15 -6.20 36.19
CA LEU A 698 -17.04 -7.34 36.04
C LEU A 698 -16.30 -8.65 35.72
N LEU A 699 -15.36 -8.62 34.77
CA LEU A 699 -14.58 -9.80 34.39
C LEU A 699 -13.62 -10.24 35.50
N GLN A 700 -13.07 -9.28 36.26
CA GLN A 700 -12.26 -9.57 37.44
C GLN A 700 -13.10 -10.27 38.52
N ASP A 701 -14.31 -9.78 38.79
CA ASP A 701 -15.24 -10.43 39.73
C ASP A 701 -15.52 -11.87 39.34
N TYR A 702 -15.84 -12.13 38.06
CA TYR A 702 -16.07 -13.49 37.58
C TYR A 702 -14.84 -14.38 37.61
N SER A 703 -13.63 -13.81 37.53
CA SER A 703 -12.39 -14.58 37.69
C SER A 703 -12.13 -15.03 39.13
N MET A 704 -12.71 -14.34 40.11
CA MET A 704 -12.60 -14.70 41.53
C MET A 704 -13.62 -15.75 41.98
N VAL A 705 -14.70 -15.95 41.20
CA VAL A 705 -15.75 -16.93 41.53
C VAL A 705 -15.33 -18.34 41.11
N GLY A 706 -15.63 -19.33 41.96
CA GLY A 706 -15.19 -20.73 41.85
C GLY A 706 -15.18 -21.29 40.42
N GLY A 707 -13.99 -21.75 39.99
CA GLY A 707 -13.71 -22.22 38.62
C GLY A 707 -12.95 -21.21 37.74
N GLY A 708 -12.94 -19.93 38.12
CA GLY A 708 -12.28 -18.86 37.37
C GLY A 708 -12.97 -18.55 36.03
N LEU A 709 -12.49 -17.51 35.36
CA LEU A 709 -12.94 -17.16 34.01
C LEU A 709 -12.27 -18.11 33.00
N ASN A 710 -13.07 -18.95 32.34
CA ASN A 710 -12.62 -19.92 31.34
C ASN A 710 -12.52 -19.31 29.95
N LYS A 711 -13.59 -18.65 29.47
CA LYS A 711 -13.61 -17.98 28.16
C LYS A 711 -14.40 -16.67 28.18
N LEU A 712 -13.95 -15.75 27.34
CA LEU A 712 -14.62 -14.51 27.00
C LEU A 712 -14.99 -14.54 25.51
N LEU A 713 -16.28 -14.58 25.22
CA LEU A 713 -16.81 -14.60 23.85
C LEU A 713 -17.50 -13.27 23.53
N VAL A 714 -17.15 -12.66 22.40
CA VAL A 714 -17.67 -11.36 21.99
C VAL A 714 -18.10 -11.41 20.54
N CYS A 715 -19.34 -11.04 20.24
CA CYS A 715 -19.78 -10.82 18.87
C CYS A 715 -20.84 -9.72 18.78
N GLY A 716 -20.55 -8.65 18.05
CA GLY A 716 -21.51 -7.57 17.90
C GLY A 716 -21.16 -6.60 16.78
N PRO A 717 -21.73 -5.38 16.81
CA PRO A 717 -21.37 -4.33 15.87
C PRO A 717 -19.86 -4.01 15.95
N PRO A 718 -19.26 -3.47 14.87
CA PRO A 718 -17.82 -3.14 14.85
C PRO A 718 -17.36 -2.28 16.02
N THR A 719 -18.22 -1.39 16.54
CA THR A 719 -17.91 -0.55 17.71
C THR A 719 -17.69 -1.37 18.98
N MET A 720 -18.48 -2.43 19.20
CA MET A 720 -18.33 -3.35 20.33
C MET A 720 -17.10 -4.23 20.16
N ASN A 721 -16.93 -4.84 18.99
CA ASN A 721 -15.76 -5.71 18.74
C ASN A 721 -14.44 -4.95 18.89
N ASN A 722 -14.38 -3.71 18.38
CA ASN A 722 -13.19 -2.87 18.51
C ASN A 722 -12.96 -2.39 19.95
N LEU A 723 -14.01 -2.25 20.75
CA LEU A 723 -13.89 -1.97 22.19
C LEU A 723 -13.16 -3.11 22.88
N PHE A 724 -13.67 -4.33 22.76
CA PHE A 724 -13.08 -5.51 23.37
C PHE A 724 -11.68 -5.80 22.83
N GLN A 725 -11.42 -5.54 21.55
CA GLN A 725 -10.09 -5.69 20.97
C GLN A 725 -9.07 -4.74 21.63
N LYS A 726 -9.46 -3.50 21.92
CA LYS A 726 -8.60 -2.55 22.67
C LYS A 726 -8.42 -2.95 24.13
N LEU A 727 -9.44 -3.54 24.74
CA LEU A 727 -9.40 -3.98 26.13
C LEU A 727 -8.68 -5.32 26.31
N THR A 728 -8.51 -6.12 25.24
CA THR A 728 -7.97 -7.49 25.32
C THR A 728 -6.66 -7.57 26.10
N GLY A 729 -5.70 -6.66 25.86
CA GLY A 729 -4.44 -6.64 26.61
C GLY A 729 -4.62 -6.39 28.11
N LYS A 730 -5.50 -5.44 28.49
CA LYS A 730 -5.83 -5.15 29.89
C LYS A 730 -6.59 -6.30 30.55
N ILE A 731 -7.52 -6.93 29.81
CA ILE A 731 -8.29 -8.09 30.28
C ILE A 731 -7.34 -9.25 30.58
N ILE A 732 -6.45 -9.59 29.65
CA ILE A 732 -5.45 -10.66 29.85
C ILE A 732 -4.57 -10.35 31.08
N GLU A 733 -4.06 -9.13 31.19
CA GLU A 733 -3.18 -8.71 32.29
C GLU A 733 -3.89 -8.75 33.66
N LYS A 734 -5.11 -8.21 33.73
CA LYS A 734 -5.84 -8.04 35.01
C LYS A 734 -6.62 -9.27 35.45
N VAL A 735 -7.09 -10.08 34.50
CA VAL A 735 -7.99 -11.23 34.75
C VAL A 735 -7.23 -12.55 34.66
N GLY A 736 -6.03 -12.56 34.06
CA GLY A 736 -5.21 -13.78 33.92
C GLY A 736 -5.73 -14.76 32.87
N LEU A 737 -6.53 -14.27 31.91
CA LEU A 737 -7.14 -15.10 30.87
C LEU A 737 -6.12 -15.41 29.75
N ASP A 738 -6.08 -16.66 29.26
CA ASP A 738 -5.26 -17.02 28.09
C ASP A 738 -5.72 -16.24 26.85
N GLN A 739 -4.78 -15.82 25.99
CA GLN A 739 -5.12 -15.08 24.78
C GLN A 739 -6.06 -15.86 23.84
N CYS A 740 -5.95 -17.19 23.81
CA CYS A 740 -6.80 -18.08 23.03
C CYS A 740 -8.18 -18.31 23.66
N ALA A 741 -8.40 -17.83 24.90
CA ALA A 741 -9.69 -17.87 25.57
C ALA A 741 -10.51 -16.59 25.34
N VAL A 742 -9.99 -15.61 24.59
CA VAL A 742 -10.70 -14.40 24.17
C VAL A 742 -11.04 -14.48 22.69
N ASP A 743 -12.29 -14.83 22.38
CA ASP A 743 -12.80 -14.93 21.01
C ASP A 743 -13.67 -13.72 20.67
N ILE A 744 -13.18 -12.90 19.73
CA ILE A 744 -13.90 -11.74 19.19
C ILE A 744 -14.27 -12.06 17.74
N LEU A 745 -15.56 -12.33 17.50
CA LEU A 745 -16.12 -12.78 16.23
C LEU A 745 -16.52 -11.64 15.30
#